data_AF-A0A934ZMZ6-F1
#
_entry.id   AF-A0A934ZMZ6-F1
#
_cell.length_a   1.000
_cell.length_b   1.000
_cell.length_c   1.000
_cell.angle_alpha   90.00
_cell.angle_beta   90.00
_cell.angle_gamma   90.00
#
_symmetry.space_group_name_H-M   'P 1'
#
loop_
_entity.id
_entity.type
_entity.pdbx_description
1 polymer ?
#
loop_
_entity_poly.entity_id
_entity_poly.type
_entity_poly.pdbx_seq_one_letter_code
_entity_poly.pdbx_strand_id
1 'polypeptide(L)'
;MRPGARSVALALAVALLAWCGVALGQLSPGPLSRAHRALEGVDQCVRCHDQGDRIAEGRCLQCHQSLAARVSGGQGYHARVRGRACEDCHAEHRGLTAPQVSWPGGARDRFDHARLAGWGLDGAHARLRCAQCHLPRYQRDPIISRMPVAERPRSFLGLQRACASCHDDPHRPTLGADCRTCHSTTDWSGASQAFDHARARFPLRGAHSTVTCVQCHAGATPGHPASYRGVAFARCDDCHRDPHADRMDSAGPCTACHNETAWSRSVWDRARHAPQTFALTGGHQSVNCARCHGAALDRETSTSCASCHRDRHTPSLGSDCARCHSVSSWLRATGEARNRGFHDRSGFPLRGAHQQVACERCHSPRVSSSRRFRGIAHARCEDCHRDAHAGQLRDRPDQGRCEACHDESTWHRARFEAEDHARTRFALDGAHRAVACASCHATATADPGFDRGSPPCSGCHQDVHRGQFVREGRAVSACATCHAPAAWRPSTFDVAAHARTGFPLTGQHDAPCARCHAPERAGAPTRFAGTPRDCSACHADAHRGQFAPRPCASCHQGSSFAPAAGFDHASARFALDGRHAALACNRCHQPTPGPTGDPVVVYRLDTPPSCGRCHADPHGARTATEGTSARRLADATRVCADCHGNGAWSMRRDASAQGFDHTITGAPLTGAHDRVSCAGCHQGRDALGPMNRCGQCHTDRHRGQLGEDCARCHSPRTWTPDTLLVDHQRTRFPLVGAHAVQDCVRCHTRATQGDFRDAVAQCDRCHQETLAQRRPHPPHTGPLRAGCDQCHTPLAWSPAFFDHGSWWPLLGRHAAVSCQGCHTEGRYPNTPTACVACHDGDQRRSRVEHSGFPNLRSCDACHDPSGWLPARFQHDLFFPLRGDHSALSCNNCHTDTTNIRVFTCTDCHAHGRAETDRDHREVRNYAYESRACRMCHANGRAD
;
A
#
# COMPACT_ATOMS: atom_id res chain seq x y z
N MET A 1 52.81 85.98 -54.09
CA MET A 1 51.72 86.65 -53.35
C MET A 1 51.07 85.64 -52.41
N ARG A 2 51.18 85.95 -51.11
CA ARG A 2 50.68 85.33 -49.85
C ARG A 2 50.03 83.92 -49.88
N PRO A 3 50.66 82.90 -49.25
CA PRO A 3 50.05 81.64 -48.88
C PRO A 3 49.36 81.80 -47.51
N GLY A 4 48.07 82.13 -47.48
CA GLY A 4 47.40 82.45 -46.20
C GLY A 4 45.90 82.12 -46.09
N ALA A 5 45.24 81.68 -47.17
CA ALA A 5 43.77 81.54 -47.13
C ALA A 5 43.25 80.09 -47.05
N ARG A 6 44.05 79.08 -47.44
CA ARG A 6 43.59 77.68 -47.49
C ARG A 6 43.76 76.91 -46.17
N SER A 7 44.70 77.31 -45.32
CA SER A 7 44.99 76.61 -44.05
C SER A 7 43.99 76.94 -42.94
N VAL A 8 43.30 78.08 -43.01
CA VAL A 8 42.33 78.51 -41.98
C VAL A 8 40.98 77.82 -42.15
N ALA A 9 40.53 77.57 -43.39
CA ALA A 9 39.28 76.88 -43.66
C ALA A 9 39.33 75.38 -43.28
N LEU A 10 40.49 74.73 -43.48
CA LEU A 10 40.67 73.32 -43.10
C LEU A 10 40.87 73.16 -41.58
N ALA A 11 41.54 74.10 -40.91
CA ALA A 11 41.69 74.08 -39.46
C ALA A 11 40.36 74.33 -38.73
N LEU A 12 39.49 75.21 -39.24
CA LEU A 12 38.14 75.42 -38.68
C LEU A 12 37.20 74.24 -38.94
N ALA A 13 37.27 73.59 -40.11
CA ALA A 13 36.47 72.40 -40.39
C ALA A 13 36.91 71.19 -39.55
N VAL A 14 38.21 71.01 -39.33
CA VAL A 14 38.76 69.95 -38.45
C VAL A 14 38.49 70.25 -36.97
N ALA A 15 38.50 71.52 -36.54
CA ALA A 15 38.12 71.91 -35.18
C ALA A 15 36.61 71.73 -34.90
N LEU A 16 35.74 72.03 -35.87
CA LEU A 16 34.29 71.78 -35.79
C LEU A 16 33.96 70.27 -35.80
N LEU A 17 34.68 69.47 -36.60
CA LEU A 17 34.54 68.00 -36.58
C LEU A 17 35.12 67.37 -35.31
N ALA A 18 36.19 67.94 -34.74
CA ALA A 18 36.74 67.52 -33.45
C ALA A 18 35.82 67.89 -32.28
N TRP A 19 35.13 69.04 -32.32
CA TRP A 19 34.11 69.41 -31.33
C TRP A 19 32.81 68.61 -31.44
N CYS A 20 32.45 68.14 -32.63
CA CYS A 20 31.36 67.14 -32.77
C CYS A 20 31.76 65.75 -32.23
N GLY A 21 33.06 65.44 -32.15
CA GLY A 21 33.57 64.15 -31.64
C GLY A 21 33.61 64.03 -30.12
N VAL A 22 33.59 65.13 -29.35
CA VAL A 22 33.65 65.10 -27.87
C VAL A 22 32.27 65.25 -27.21
N ALA A 23 31.20 65.49 -27.98
CA ALA A 23 29.84 65.64 -27.45
C ALA A 23 28.98 64.36 -27.53
N LEU A 24 29.56 63.21 -27.90
CA LEU A 24 28.84 61.92 -28.00
C LEU A 24 29.23 60.89 -26.92
N GLY A 25 30.06 61.26 -25.95
CA GLY A 25 30.43 60.40 -24.82
C GLY A 25 29.82 60.87 -23.51
N GLN A 26 28.73 60.23 -23.06
CA GLN A 26 28.27 60.07 -21.65
C GLN A 26 26.73 60.16 -21.52
N LEU A 27 25.96 59.31 -22.20
CA LEU A 27 24.51 59.22 -21.91
C LEU A 27 24.00 57.82 -21.56
N SER A 28 24.82 56.77 -21.62
CA SER A 28 24.52 55.50 -20.95
C SER A 28 25.75 54.58 -20.95
N PRO A 29 26.19 54.00 -19.81
CA PRO A 29 27.30 53.05 -19.74
C PRO A 29 27.02 51.70 -20.42
N GLY A 30 25.78 51.46 -20.87
CA GLY A 30 25.35 50.21 -21.49
C GLY A 30 23.85 49.96 -21.28
N PRO A 31 23.24 48.99 -21.99
CA PRO A 31 21.83 48.68 -21.84
C PRO A 31 21.49 48.22 -20.42
N LEU A 32 20.32 48.61 -19.95
CA LEU A 32 19.78 48.21 -18.67
C LEU A 32 19.41 46.71 -18.68
N SER A 33 19.23 46.17 -17.49
CA SER A 33 18.77 44.83 -17.21
C SER A 33 17.36 44.66 -17.75
N ARG A 34 16.96 43.41 -17.97
CA ARG A 34 15.60 43.10 -18.41
C ARG A 34 14.53 43.64 -17.46
N ALA A 35 14.81 43.71 -16.16
CA ALA A 35 13.87 44.19 -15.15
C ALA A 35 13.63 45.70 -15.26
N HIS A 36 14.66 46.47 -15.61
CA HIS A 36 14.58 47.93 -15.73
C HIS A 36 14.52 48.43 -17.17
N ARG A 37 14.30 47.56 -18.16
CA ARG A 37 14.17 47.95 -19.58
C ARG A 37 13.17 49.09 -19.82
N ALA A 38 12.08 49.15 -19.05
CA ALA A 38 11.09 50.21 -19.17
C ALA A 38 11.61 51.61 -18.78
N LEU A 39 12.81 51.69 -18.19
CA LEU A 39 13.53 52.90 -17.80
C LEU A 39 14.68 53.22 -18.77
N GLU A 40 14.79 52.52 -19.90
CA GLU A 40 15.70 52.89 -21.00
C GLU A 40 15.28 54.23 -21.60
N GLY A 41 16.25 55.10 -21.89
CA GLY A 41 16.00 56.44 -22.44
C GLY A 41 16.81 57.52 -21.72
N VAL A 42 17.32 58.48 -22.49
CA VAL A 42 18.23 59.55 -22.00
C VAL A 42 17.57 60.47 -20.97
N ASP A 43 16.26 60.58 -21.02
CA ASP A 43 15.38 61.36 -20.13
C ASP A 43 15.07 60.63 -18.81
N GLN A 44 15.38 59.33 -18.71
CA GLN A 44 15.08 58.50 -17.54
C GLN A 44 16.28 58.29 -16.62
N CYS A 45 17.50 58.67 -17.03
CA CYS A 45 18.74 58.50 -16.26
C CYS A 45 18.69 59.16 -14.87
N VAL A 46 18.07 60.34 -14.78
CA VAL A 46 17.91 61.13 -13.54
C VAL A 46 16.95 60.51 -12.53
N ARG A 47 16.26 59.40 -12.88
CA ARG A 47 15.46 58.64 -11.92
C ARG A 47 16.34 57.86 -10.96
N CYS A 48 17.51 57.42 -11.42
CA CYS A 48 18.46 56.63 -10.63
C CYS A 48 19.69 57.46 -10.22
N HIS A 49 20.14 58.41 -11.03
CA HIS A 49 21.33 59.22 -10.77
C HIS A 49 20.99 60.64 -10.27
N ASP A 50 21.78 61.14 -9.33
CA ASP A 50 21.93 62.59 -9.13
C ASP A 50 22.93 63.14 -10.18
N GLN A 51 23.10 64.45 -10.34
CA GLN A 51 24.04 65.02 -11.33
C GLN A 51 25.43 64.33 -11.27
N GLY A 52 25.79 63.55 -12.30
CA GLY A 52 27.02 62.75 -12.38
C GLY A 52 26.84 61.23 -12.16
N ASP A 53 27.93 60.49 -11.90
CA ASP A 53 27.94 59.01 -11.80
C ASP A 53 27.41 58.44 -10.46
N ARG A 54 26.83 59.27 -9.57
CA ARG A 54 26.42 58.82 -8.23
C ARG A 54 24.93 58.50 -8.13
N ILE A 55 24.61 57.33 -7.57
CA ILE A 55 23.26 56.90 -7.21
C ILE A 55 23.05 57.20 -5.72
N ALA A 56 22.02 57.97 -5.37
CA ALA A 56 21.65 58.15 -3.97
C ALA A 56 21.02 56.86 -3.41
N GLU A 57 21.48 56.35 -2.25
CA GLU A 57 21.03 55.09 -1.61
C GLU A 57 19.49 54.99 -1.50
N GLY A 58 18.80 56.13 -1.35
CA GLY A 58 17.34 56.20 -1.26
C GLY A 58 16.58 56.02 -2.59
N ARG A 59 17.20 56.24 -3.75
CA ARG A 59 16.50 56.25 -5.06
C ARG A 59 15.95 54.87 -5.43
N CYS A 60 16.70 53.80 -5.17
CA CYS A 60 16.25 52.42 -5.41
C CYS A 60 15.03 52.07 -4.55
N LEU A 61 15.02 52.48 -3.28
CA LEU A 61 13.98 52.13 -2.31
C LEU A 61 12.66 52.89 -2.54
N GLN A 62 12.69 54.03 -3.26
CA GLN A 62 11.47 54.77 -3.64
C GLN A 62 10.59 53.97 -4.61
N CYS A 63 11.21 53.22 -5.54
CA CYS A 63 10.52 52.31 -6.44
C CYS A 63 10.32 50.92 -5.80
N HIS A 64 11.29 50.41 -5.04
CA HIS A 64 11.21 49.13 -4.33
C HIS A 64 10.61 49.27 -2.93
N GLN A 65 9.38 49.78 -2.84
CA GLN A 65 8.71 50.10 -1.57
C GLN A 65 8.52 48.90 -0.63
N SER A 66 8.32 47.70 -1.19
CA SER A 66 8.25 46.45 -0.42
C SER A 66 9.57 46.11 0.28
N LEU A 67 10.70 46.41 -0.36
CA LEU A 67 12.03 46.26 0.20
C LEU A 67 12.31 47.34 1.23
N ALA A 68 11.94 48.60 0.93
CA ALA A 68 12.09 49.74 1.83
C ALA A 68 11.44 49.47 3.20
N ALA A 69 10.20 48.96 3.18
CA ALA A 69 9.46 48.61 4.40
C ALA A 69 10.12 47.48 5.21
N ARG A 70 10.79 46.52 4.56
CA ARG A 70 11.50 45.43 5.24
C ARG A 70 12.84 45.87 5.81
N VAL A 71 13.58 46.71 5.09
CA VAL A 71 14.86 47.28 5.56
C VAL A 71 14.63 48.18 6.76
N SER A 72 13.62 49.07 6.71
CA SER A 72 13.27 49.92 7.86
C SER A 72 12.72 49.11 9.04
N GLY A 73 11.97 48.04 8.77
CA GLY A 73 11.44 47.12 9.78
C GLY A 73 12.45 46.13 10.36
N GLY A 74 13.71 46.12 9.93
CA GLY A 74 14.73 45.19 10.45
C GLY A 74 14.55 43.73 10.01
N GLN A 75 13.84 43.46 8.91
CA GLN A 75 13.41 42.12 8.51
C GLN A 75 14.19 41.54 7.32
N GLY A 76 14.70 40.31 7.49
CA GLY A 76 15.34 39.52 6.43
C GLY A 76 16.79 39.95 6.12
N TYR A 77 17.33 39.44 5.01
CA TYR A 77 18.73 39.66 4.62
C TYR A 77 19.04 41.13 4.33
N HIS A 78 18.22 41.82 3.52
CA HIS A 78 18.48 43.20 3.11
C HIS A 78 18.51 44.19 4.28
N ALA A 79 17.77 43.91 5.37
CA ALA A 79 17.86 44.71 6.58
C ALA A 79 19.19 44.56 7.33
N ARG A 80 19.84 43.39 7.22
CA ARG A 80 21.14 43.10 7.86
C ARG A 80 22.33 43.68 7.11
N VAL A 81 22.15 44.03 5.84
CA VAL A 81 23.16 44.71 5.00
C VAL A 81 22.83 46.18 4.77
N ARG A 82 21.93 46.76 5.59
CA ARG A 82 21.62 48.20 5.60
C ARG A 82 22.91 49.02 5.74
N GLY A 83 23.12 49.99 4.85
CA GLY A 83 24.34 50.80 4.77
C GLY A 83 25.38 50.30 3.78
N ARG A 84 25.11 49.23 3.03
CA ARG A 84 25.87 48.90 1.80
C ARG A 84 25.19 49.49 0.58
N ALA A 85 25.99 49.89 -0.40
CA ALA A 85 25.49 50.35 -1.69
C ALA A 85 24.70 49.21 -2.36
N CYS A 86 23.52 49.54 -2.89
CA CYS A 86 22.64 48.53 -3.49
C CYS A 86 23.29 47.94 -4.75
N GLU A 87 24.00 48.75 -5.51
CA GLU A 87 24.72 48.46 -6.75
C GLU A 87 25.89 47.48 -6.57
N ASP A 88 26.44 47.35 -5.35
CA ASP A 88 27.48 46.36 -5.04
C ASP A 88 26.96 44.92 -5.26
N CYS A 89 25.68 44.72 -4.98
CA CYS A 89 24.99 43.45 -5.13
C CYS A 89 24.05 43.44 -6.34
N HIS A 90 23.47 44.58 -6.72
CA HIS A 90 22.46 44.73 -7.77
C HIS A 90 22.99 45.58 -8.92
N ALA A 91 23.83 44.97 -9.75
CA ALA A 91 24.47 45.68 -10.83
C ALA A 91 23.54 45.92 -12.02
N GLU A 92 23.64 47.13 -12.56
CA GLU A 92 22.87 47.62 -13.69
C GLU A 92 23.82 48.06 -14.83
N HIS A 93 23.30 48.30 -16.04
CA HIS A 93 24.08 48.63 -17.26
C HIS A 93 24.98 47.52 -17.81
N ARG A 94 24.81 46.28 -17.36
CA ARG A 94 25.55 45.11 -17.87
C ARG A 94 24.85 44.41 -19.04
N GLY A 95 23.72 44.96 -19.49
CA GLY A 95 22.91 44.44 -20.58
C GLY A 95 21.77 43.52 -20.18
N LEU A 96 20.86 43.32 -21.14
CA LEU A 96 19.55 42.66 -20.97
C LEU A 96 19.61 41.21 -20.45
N THR A 97 20.75 40.55 -20.57
CA THR A 97 20.95 39.14 -20.19
C THR A 97 21.92 38.95 -19.03
N ALA A 98 22.58 40.01 -18.57
CA ALA A 98 23.53 39.90 -17.48
C ALA A 98 22.83 39.60 -16.14
N PRO A 99 23.44 38.76 -15.28
CA PRO A 99 22.93 38.55 -13.94
C PRO A 99 22.94 39.86 -13.14
N GLN A 100 21.77 40.31 -12.73
CA GLN A 100 21.61 41.54 -11.95
C GLN A 100 22.11 41.36 -10.51
N VAL A 101 22.07 40.14 -9.95
CA VAL A 101 22.39 39.88 -8.54
C VAL A 101 23.73 39.18 -8.38
N SER A 102 24.65 39.82 -7.67
CA SER A 102 25.88 39.22 -7.14
C SER A 102 25.57 38.57 -5.80
N TRP A 103 25.64 37.23 -5.74
CA TRP A 103 25.27 36.48 -4.54
C TRP A 103 26.40 36.46 -3.50
N PRO A 104 26.11 36.65 -2.21
CA PRO A 104 27.08 36.42 -1.13
C PRO A 104 27.61 34.98 -1.20
N GLY A 105 28.93 34.81 -1.23
CA GLY A 105 29.56 33.50 -1.44
C GLY A 105 29.72 33.09 -2.91
N GLY A 106 29.43 33.99 -3.85
CA GLY A 106 29.70 33.84 -5.29
C GLY A 106 28.60 33.16 -6.09
N ALA A 107 27.67 32.43 -5.45
CA ALA A 107 26.59 31.74 -6.12
C ALA A 107 25.34 31.59 -5.24
N ARG A 108 24.17 31.47 -5.88
CA ARG A 108 22.85 31.40 -5.21
C ARG A 108 22.70 30.19 -4.28
N ASP A 109 23.28 29.06 -4.65
CA ASP A 109 23.23 27.79 -3.90
C ASP A 109 24.13 27.81 -2.65
N ARG A 110 25.07 28.76 -2.57
CA ARG A 110 25.93 28.97 -1.39
C ARG A 110 25.37 29.96 -0.37
N PHE A 111 24.14 30.45 -0.58
CA PHE A 111 23.51 31.41 0.32
C PHE A 111 23.10 30.77 1.66
N ASP A 112 23.77 31.18 2.74
CA ASP A 112 23.52 30.68 4.11
C ASP A 112 22.32 31.39 4.76
N HIS A 113 21.17 30.70 4.79
CA HIS A 113 19.94 31.23 5.39
C HIS A 113 20.04 31.45 6.90
N ALA A 114 20.77 30.58 7.62
CA ALA A 114 20.91 30.68 9.06
C ALA A 114 21.69 31.95 9.45
N ARG A 115 22.85 32.15 8.82
CA ARG A 115 23.73 33.28 9.11
C ARG A 115 23.25 34.59 8.50
N LEU A 116 22.77 34.57 7.25
CA LEU A 116 22.49 35.77 6.48
C LEU A 116 21.02 36.19 6.54
N ALA A 117 20.07 35.26 6.58
CA ALA A 117 18.64 35.58 6.65
C ALA A 117 18.06 35.53 8.08
N GLY A 118 18.81 34.97 9.04
CA GLY A 118 18.39 34.83 10.44
C GLY A 118 17.37 33.71 10.67
N TRP A 119 17.27 32.76 9.74
CA TRP A 119 16.43 31.57 9.86
C TRP A 119 17.11 30.38 9.19
N GLY A 120 17.49 29.37 9.98
CA GLY A 120 18.13 28.16 9.46
C GLY A 120 17.12 27.17 8.89
N LEU A 121 17.50 26.50 7.80
CA LEU A 121 16.76 25.36 7.26
C LEU A 121 17.24 24.09 7.95
N ASP A 122 16.38 23.41 8.71
CA ASP A 122 16.67 22.18 9.45
C ASP A 122 15.97 20.94 8.84
N GLY A 123 16.42 19.74 9.22
CA GLY A 123 15.80 18.48 8.82
C GLY A 123 15.65 18.31 7.30
N ALA A 124 14.44 17.98 6.85
CA ALA A 124 14.13 17.82 5.43
C ALA A 124 14.20 19.14 4.65
N HIS A 125 14.01 20.30 5.30
CA HIS A 125 14.05 21.62 4.65
C HIS A 125 15.47 22.01 4.22
N ALA A 126 16.51 21.50 4.90
CA ALA A 126 17.91 21.75 4.55
C ALA A 126 18.31 21.22 3.16
N ARG A 127 17.56 20.26 2.61
CA ARG A 127 17.84 19.61 1.32
C ARG A 127 17.07 20.23 0.15
N LEU A 128 16.20 21.20 0.41
CA LEU A 128 15.35 21.81 -0.62
C LEU A 128 16.12 22.85 -1.43
N ARG A 129 15.87 22.88 -2.75
CA ARG A 129 16.34 23.97 -3.62
C ARG A 129 15.51 25.21 -3.38
N CYS A 130 16.12 26.39 -3.57
CA CYS A 130 15.48 27.69 -3.30
C CYS A 130 14.10 27.84 -4.00
N ALA A 131 13.95 27.34 -5.22
CA ALA A 131 12.71 27.44 -5.99
C ALA A 131 11.56 26.58 -5.42
N GLN A 132 11.86 25.57 -4.60
CA GLN A 132 10.85 24.72 -3.96
C GLN A 132 10.19 25.42 -2.76
N CYS A 133 10.90 26.35 -2.14
CA CYS A 133 10.38 27.16 -1.03
C CYS A 133 9.81 28.50 -1.51
N HIS A 134 10.48 29.19 -2.45
CA HIS A 134 10.06 30.51 -2.94
C HIS A 134 9.04 30.45 -4.09
N LEU A 135 7.96 29.67 -3.91
CA LEU A 135 6.85 29.63 -4.87
C LEU A 135 5.81 30.72 -4.55
N PRO A 136 5.13 31.28 -5.57
CA PRO A 136 4.11 32.32 -5.38
C PRO A 136 3.04 31.95 -4.35
N ARG A 137 2.62 30.67 -4.31
CA ARG A 137 1.61 30.14 -3.38
C ARG A 137 2.00 30.22 -1.89
N TYR A 138 3.29 30.33 -1.58
CA TYR A 138 3.81 30.43 -0.22
C TYR A 138 4.14 31.87 0.20
N GLN A 139 4.01 32.82 -0.72
CA GLN A 139 4.27 34.24 -0.48
C GLN A 139 3.05 34.91 0.19
N ARG A 140 2.77 34.55 1.44
CA ARG A 140 1.56 35.00 2.17
C ARG A 140 1.71 36.32 2.91
N ASP A 141 2.91 36.91 2.94
CA ASP A 141 3.12 38.24 3.55
C ASP A 141 2.41 39.35 2.74
N PRO A 142 1.59 40.20 3.38
CA PRO A 142 0.94 41.34 2.73
C PRO A 142 1.88 42.30 1.99
N ILE A 143 3.18 42.30 2.31
CA ILE A 143 4.18 43.12 1.64
C ILE A 143 4.27 42.85 0.12
N ILE A 144 3.89 41.65 -0.32
CA ILE A 144 3.90 41.25 -1.73
C ILE A 144 2.87 42.02 -2.56
N SER A 145 1.77 42.46 -1.94
CA SER A 145 0.77 43.31 -2.59
C SER A 145 1.33 44.67 -3.02
N ARG A 146 2.44 45.12 -2.41
CA ARG A 146 3.13 46.38 -2.74
C ARG A 146 4.13 46.24 -3.90
N MET A 147 4.28 45.04 -4.48
CA MET A 147 5.13 44.78 -5.65
C MET A 147 4.30 44.74 -6.94
N PRO A 148 4.88 45.12 -8.10
CA PRO A 148 4.28 44.91 -9.41
C PRO A 148 3.91 43.44 -9.62
N VAL A 149 2.70 43.18 -10.15
CA VAL A 149 2.18 41.81 -10.32
C VAL A 149 3.12 40.91 -11.12
N ALA A 150 3.77 41.47 -12.16
CA ALA A 150 4.71 40.78 -13.02
C ALA A 150 5.99 40.29 -12.31
N GLU A 151 6.34 40.90 -11.18
CA GLU A 151 7.58 40.62 -10.44
C GLU A 151 7.38 39.66 -9.26
N ARG A 152 6.16 39.57 -8.73
CA ARG A 152 5.83 38.71 -7.57
C ARG A 152 6.31 37.27 -7.73
N PRO A 153 6.12 36.60 -8.90
CA PRO A 153 6.51 35.20 -9.03
C PRO A 153 8.01 34.93 -9.00
N ARG A 154 8.83 35.98 -9.18
CA ARG A 154 10.29 35.90 -9.16
C ARG A 154 10.90 36.45 -7.87
N SER A 155 10.04 36.93 -6.95
CA SER A 155 10.46 37.51 -5.69
C SER A 155 10.83 36.45 -4.66
N PHE A 156 11.90 36.70 -3.91
CA PHE A 156 12.29 35.93 -2.73
C PHE A 156 11.65 36.46 -1.44
N LEU A 157 10.91 37.56 -1.53
CA LEU A 157 10.16 38.10 -0.40
C LEU A 157 8.85 37.30 -0.22
N GLY A 158 8.17 37.50 0.90
CA GLY A 158 6.79 37.01 1.07
C GLY A 158 6.60 35.75 1.90
N LEU A 159 7.66 34.98 2.15
CA LEU A 159 7.59 33.80 3.02
C LEU A 159 7.51 34.21 4.49
N GLN A 160 6.74 33.45 5.26
CA GLN A 160 6.64 33.57 6.71
C GLN A 160 7.29 32.33 7.37
N ARG A 161 7.64 32.44 8.66
CA ARG A 161 8.33 31.36 9.42
C ARG A 161 7.38 30.33 10.04
N ALA A 162 6.08 30.62 10.08
CA ALA A 162 5.08 29.71 10.63
C ALA A 162 4.91 28.48 9.71
N CYS A 163 4.84 27.27 10.29
CA CYS A 163 4.68 26.02 9.53
C CYS A 163 3.47 26.09 8.58
N ALA A 164 2.34 26.59 9.09
CA ALA A 164 1.09 26.73 8.35
C ALA A 164 1.13 27.71 7.15
N SER A 165 2.17 28.54 7.04
CA SER A 165 2.33 29.44 5.90
C SER A 165 2.81 28.72 4.62
N CYS A 166 3.42 27.55 4.80
CA CYS A 166 3.93 26.71 3.71
C CYS A 166 3.30 25.31 3.68
N HIS A 167 2.88 24.77 4.82
CA HIS A 167 2.26 23.45 4.94
C HIS A 167 0.78 23.59 5.25
N ASP A 168 -0.04 22.79 4.59
CA ASP A 168 -1.45 22.70 4.92
C ASP A 168 -1.62 21.89 6.20
N ASP A 169 -2.49 22.35 7.11
CA ASP A 169 -2.82 21.62 8.33
C ASP A 169 -3.94 20.62 8.04
N PRO A 170 -3.65 19.31 7.96
CA PRO A 170 -4.69 18.30 7.72
C PRO A 170 -5.64 18.15 8.92
N HIS A 171 -5.33 18.75 10.08
CA HIS A 171 -6.15 18.67 11.29
C HIS A 171 -7.14 19.83 11.43
N ARG A 172 -7.16 20.80 10.50
CA ARG A 172 -8.04 21.99 10.52
C ARG A 172 -8.17 22.67 11.89
N PRO A 173 -7.27 23.61 12.20
CA PRO A 173 -6.86 24.10 13.54
C PRO A 173 -7.31 23.37 14.84
N THR A 174 -7.76 22.10 14.81
CA THR A 174 -8.33 21.42 15.98
C THR A 174 -7.29 21.12 17.05
N LEU A 175 -6.02 21.02 16.65
CA LEU A 175 -4.86 20.70 17.48
C LEU A 175 -3.98 21.93 17.79
N GLY A 176 -4.41 23.14 17.39
CA GLY A 176 -3.65 24.38 17.57
C GLY A 176 -2.56 24.61 16.52
N ALA A 177 -1.86 25.75 16.61
CA ALA A 177 -0.90 26.19 15.59
C ALA A 177 0.53 25.68 15.80
N ASP A 178 0.84 25.08 16.95
CA ASP A 178 2.19 24.61 17.28
C ASP A 178 2.43 23.16 16.85
N CYS A 179 2.65 22.98 15.55
CA CYS A 179 2.86 21.68 14.93
C CYS A 179 4.05 20.91 15.54
N ARG A 180 5.05 21.61 16.12
CA ARG A 180 6.28 20.99 16.64
C ARG A 180 6.08 20.20 17.93
N THR A 181 4.92 20.36 18.57
CA THR A 181 4.50 19.55 19.72
C THR A 181 4.40 18.05 19.36
N CYS A 182 4.05 17.74 18.12
CA CYS A 182 3.85 16.37 17.66
C CYS A 182 4.72 16.01 16.43
N HIS A 183 5.00 16.97 15.55
CA HIS A 183 5.74 16.75 14.31
C HIS A 183 7.19 17.24 14.40
N SER A 184 8.11 16.47 13.80
CA SER A 184 9.52 16.87 13.63
C SER A 184 9.77 17.37 12.21
N THR A 185 10.73 18.30 12.06
CA THR A 185 11.21 18.75 10.74
C THR A 185 12.05 17.69 10.03
N THR A 186 12.44 16.61 10.72
CA THR A 186 13.22 15.50 10.16
C THR A 186 12.34 14.32 9.71
N ASP A 187 11.31 14.00 10.49
CA ASP A 187 10.30 13.01 10.17
C ASP A 187 8.92 13.54 10.55
N TRP A 188 8.14 13.92 9.53
CA TRP A 188 6.82 14.48 9.71
C TRP A 188 5.77 13.40 10.02
N SER A 189 5.98 12.17 9.53
CA SER A 189 5.05 11.04 9.64
C SER A 189 5.11 10.30 10.98
N GLY A 190 6.22 10.40 11.70
CA GLY A 190 6.42 9.70 12.98
C GLY A 190 5.54 10.19 14.14
N ALA A 191 4.84 11.32 13.99
CA ALA A 191 4.02 11.92 15.05
C ALA A 191 2.94 10.98 15.62
N SER A 192 2.34 10.13 14.79
CA SER A 192 1.31 9.16 15.22
C SER A 192 1.86 8.04 16.10
N GLN A 193 3.17 7.78 16.05
CA GLN A 193 3.86 6.78 16.87
C GLN A 193 4.38 7.36 18.18
N ALA A 194 4.61 8.68 18.22
CA ALA A 194 5.12 9.39 19.38
C ALA A 194 4.01 9.85 20.36
N PHE A 195 2.74 9.84 19.94
CA PHE A 195 1.63 10.25 20.80
C PHE A 195 1.28 9.18 21.84
N ASP A 196 1.51 9.49 23.11
CA ASP A 196 1.23 8.59 24.23
C ASP A 196 -0.24 8.65 24.67
N HIS A 197 -1.03 7.68 24.22
CA HIS A 197 -2.43 7.52 24.62
C HIS A 197 -2.64 7.13 26.09
N ALA A 198 -1.60 6.68 26.81
CA ALA A 198 -1.72 6.42 28.25
C ALA A 198 -1.98 7.72 29.05
N ARG A 199 -1.65 8.88 28.46
CA ARG A 199 -1.88 10.20 29.04
C ARG A 199 -3.22 10.83 28.62
N ALA A 200 -3.98 10.17 27.74
CA ALA A 200 -5.29 10.61 27.30
C ALA A 200 -6.40 10.14 28.26
N ARG A 201 -7.59 10.76 28.16
CA ARG A 201 -8.75 10.41 29.00
C ARG A 201 -9.26 8.98 28.76
N PHE A 202 -9.08 8.48 27.53
CA PHE A 202 -9.38 7.10 27.16
C PHE A 202 -8.07 6.39 26.80
N PRO A 203 -7.49 5.58 27.71
CA PRO A 203 -6.27 4.84 27.43
C PRO A 203 -6.57 3.65 26.52
N LEU A 204 -5.83 3.51 25.42
CA LEU A 204 -5.98 2.38 24.51
C LEU A 204 -5.41 1.11 25.14
N ARG A 205 -6.26 0.11 25.40
CA ARG A 205 -5.91 -1.19 25.97
C ARG A 205 -6.42 -2.33 25.10
N GLY A 206 -5.86 -3.53 25.26
CA GLY A 206 -6.31 -4.72 24.54
C GLY A 206 -6.32 -4.52 23.03
N ALA A 207 -7.42 -4.90 22.37
CA ALA A 207 -7.59 -4.76 20.93
C ALA A 207 -7.62 -3.29 20.45
N HIS A 208 -7.94 -2.33 21.32
CA HIS A 208 -7.92 -0.89 20.97
C HIS A 208 -6.50 -0.33 20.85
N SER A 209 -5.46 -1.02 21.35
CA SER A 209 -4.06 -0.55 21.22
C SER A 209 -3.53 -0.60 19.78
N THR A 210 -4.15 -1.39 18.91
CA THR A 210 -3.73 -1.57 17.51
C THR A 210 -4.59 -0.82 16.50
N VAL A 211 -5.61 -0.07 16.95
CA VAL A 211 -6.50 0.69 16.05
C VAL A 211 -5.85 2.00 15.64
N THR A 212 -6.13 2.44 14.41
CA THR A 212 -5.60 3.72 13.91
C THR A 212 -6.42 4.90 14.45
N CYS A 213 -5.81 6.07 14.60
CA CYS A 213 -6.45 7.25 15.21
C CYS A 213 -7.80 7.60 14.55
N VAL A 214 -7.90 7.47 13.22
CA VAL A 214 -9.10 7.80 12.44
C VAL A 214 -10.27 6.86 12.68
N GLN A 215 -10.04 5.66 13.23
CA GLN A 215 -11.11 4.71 13.52
C GLN A 215 -11.90 5.09 14.78
N CYS A 216 -11.28 5.81 15.72
CA CYS A 216 -11.95 6.34 16.91
C CYS A 216 -12.37 7.79 16.72
N HIS A 217 -11.55 8.60 16.04
CA HIS A 217 -11.87 9.99 15.70
C HIS A 217 -12.64 10.07 14.38
N ALA A 218 -13.81 9.46 14.34
CA ALA A 218 -14.66 9.43 13.15
C ALA A 218 -15.13 10.83 12.73
N GLY A 219 -15.27 11.03 11.41
CA GLY A 219 -15.56 12.32 10.78
C GLY A 219 -14.83 12.53 9.44
N ALA A 220 -13.94 11.61 9.07
CA ALA A 220 -13.21 11.62 7.80
C ALA A 220 -14.12 11.30 6.60
N THR A 221 -14.78 12.32 6.03
CA THR A 221 -15.25 12.28 4.64
C THR A 221 -14.26 13.03 3.75
N PRO A 222 -14.25 12.80 2.42
CA PRO A 222 -13.47 13.64 1.52
C PRO A 222 -13.84 15.11 1.72
N GLY A 223 -12.91 15.89 2.29
CA GLY A 223 -13.13 17.30 2.61
C GLY A 223 -13.55 17.61 4.05
N HIS A 224 -13.61 16.64 4.99
CA HIS A 224 -13.78 16.87 6.43
C HIS A 224 -12.81 15.96 7.21
N PRO A 225 -11.72 16.45 7.81
CA PRO A 225 -10.82 15.63 8.61
C PRO A 225 -11.41 15.30 9.99
N ALA A 226 -10.90 14.21 10.58
CA ALA A 226 -11.23 13.73 11.91
C ALA A 226 -11.17 14.83 12.98
N SER A 227 -12.23 14.96 13.80
CA SER A 227 -12.18 15.81 14.99
C SER A 227 -11.51 15.06 16.13
N TYR A 228 -10.35 15.54 16.55
CA TYR A 228 -9.59 14.98 17.67
C TYR A 228 -10.08 15.45 19.04
N ARG A 229 -11.10 16.34 19.08
CA ARG A 229 -11.76 16.84 20.29
C ARG A 229 -13.24 16.47 20.29
N GLY A 230 -13.79 16.18 21.47
CA GLY A 230 -15.23 16.01 21.69
C GLY A 230 -15.81 14.63 21.33
N VAL A 231 -14.97 13.61 21.13
CA VAL A 231 -15.44 12.23 20.92
C VAL A 231 -16.03 11.70 22.23
N ALA A 232 -17.26 11.19 22.20
CA ALA A 232 -17.88 10.49 23.31
C ALA A 232 -17.26 9.09 23.47
N PHE A 233 -16.94 8.70 24.70
CA PHE A 233 -16.26 7.42 25.00
C PHE A 233 -16.72 6.80 26.33
N ALA A 234 -17.81 7.32 26.91
CA ALA A 234 -18.29 6.89 28.22
C ALA A 234 -18.96 5.51 28.17
N ARG A 235 -19.55 5.16 27.03
CA ARG A 235 -20.16 3.84 26.79
C ARG A 235 -19.53 3.17 25.56
N CYS A 236 -19.57 1.85 25.51
CA CYS A 236 -19.06 1.10 24.36
C CYS A 236 -19.80 1.46 23.06
N ASP A 237 -21.11 1.73 23.18
CA ASP A 237 -22.01 2.10 22.10
C ASP A 237 -21.83 3.53 21.58
N ASP A 238 -21.09 4.38 22.30
CA ASP A 238 -20.68 5.71 21.79
C ASP A 238 -19.79 5.59 20.54
N CYS A 239 -19.10 4.44 20.38
CA CYS A 239 -18.20 4.15 19.26
C CYS A 239 -18.58 2.89 18.48
N HIS A 240 -19.10 1.85 19.14
CA HIS A 240 -19.44 0.57 18.51
C HIS A 240 -20.94 0.45 18.31
N ARG A 241 -21.39 0.18 17.08
CA ARG A 241 -22.81 -0.11 16.85
C ARG A 241 -23.19 -1.40 17.60
N ASP A 242 -24.25 -1.35 18.39
CA ASP A 242 -24.79 -2.55 19.04
C ASP A 242 -25.28 -3.56 17.99
N PRO A 243 -24.68 -4.77 17.89
CA PRO A 243 -25.17 -5.81 17.00
C PRO A 243 -26.47 -6.48 17.51
N HIS A 244 -26.90 -6.19 18.74
CA HIS A 244 -28.10 -6.75 19.36
C HIS A 244 -29.35 -5.87 19.22
N ALA A 245 -29.24 -4.71 18.57
CA ALA A 245 -30.34 -3.78 18.30
C ALA A 245 -31.14 -3.38 19.55
N ASP A 246 -30.44 -3.07 20.64
CA ASP A 246 -30.95 -2.62 21.94
C ASP A 246 -31.82 -3.67 22.69
N ARG A 247 -31.91 -4.90 22.15
CA ARG A 247 -32.74 -5.98 22.71
C ARG A 247 -32.13 -6.62 23.96
N MET A 248 -30.89 -6.27 24.30
CA MET A 248 -30.12 -6.84 25.40
C MET A 248 -29.93 -5.88 26.59
N ASP A 249 -30.59 -4.71 26.57
CA ASP A 249 -30.47 -3.69 27.63
C ASP A 249 -30.87 -4.18 29.02
N SER A 250 -31.81 -5.13 29.09
CA SER A 250 -32.23 -5.78 30.33
C SER A 250 -31.20 -6.76 30.91
N ALA A 251 -30.20 -7.17 30.13
CA ALA A 251 -29.15 -8.11 30.54
C ALA A 251 -27.92 -7.43 31.19
N GLY A 252 -27.89 -6.09 31.22
CA GLY A 252 -26.81 -5.29 31.83
C GLY A 252 -25.84 -4.67 30.82
N PRO A 253 -24.76 -4.00 31.29
CA PRO A 253 -23.81 -3.32 30.41
C PRO A 253 -23.09 -4.31 29.49
N CYS A 254 -22.60 -3.85 28.34
CA CYS A 254 -21.88 -4.70 27.37
C CYS A 254 -20.74 -5.51 28.02
N THR A 255 -20.11 -4.97 29.07
CA THR A 255 -19.04 -5.62 29.85
C THR A 255 -19.46 -6.85 30.65
N ALA A 256 -20.77 -7.08 30.82
CA ALA A 256 -21.30 -8.32 31.39
C ALA A 256 -21.04 -9.54 30.49
N CYS A 257 -20.89 -9.30 29.18
CA CYS A 257 -20.74 -10.33 28.17
C CYS A 257 -19.51 -10.15 27.29
N HIS A 258 -18.95 -8.94 27.14
CA HIS A 258 -17.80 -8.67 26.27
C HIS A 258 -16.66 -7.98 27.05
N ASN A 259 -15.44 -8.04 26.53
CA ASN A 259 -14.30 -7.32 27.11
C ASN A 259 -13.42 -6.67 26.03
N GLU A 260 -12.51 -5.79 26.44
CA GLU A 260 -11.60 -5.04 25.57
C GLU A 260 -10.46 -5.86 24.96
N THR A 261 -10.26 -7.12 25.39
CA THR A 261 -9.21 -8.00 24.85
C THR A 261 -9.63 -8.72 23.57
N ALA A 262 -10.90 -9.15 23.46
CA ALA A 262 -11.42 -9.81 22.27
C ALA A 262 -12.96 -9.73 22.19
N TRP A 263 -13.49 -8.78 21.39
CA TRP A 263 -14.93 -8.53 21.28
C TRP A 263 -15.74 -9.74 20.75
N SER A 264 -15.15 -10.53 19.86
CA SER A 264 -15.83 -11.66 19.19
C SER A 264 -16.09 -12.87 20.10
N ARG A 265 -15.58 -12.88 21.33
CA ARG A 265 -15.82 -13.94 22.31
C ARG A 265 -16.54 -13.36 23.51
N SER A 266 -17.70 -13.93 23.85
CA SER A 266 -18.36 -13.54 25.08
C SER A 266 -17.60 -14.09 26.29
N VAL A 267 -17.42 -13.26 27.32
CA VAL A 267 -16.97 -13.63 28.66
C VAL A 267 -18.12 -14.08 29.57
N TRP A 268 -19.26 -14.42 28.96
CA TRP A 268 -20.51 -14.65 29.66
C TRP A 268 -20.41 -15.80 30.67
N ASP A 269 -20.92 -15.55 31.88
CA ASP A 269 -20.97 -16.50 32.99
C ASP A 269 -22.27 -17.32 32.99
N ARG A 270 -22.09 -18.65 32.98
CA ARG A 270 -23.11 -19.70 33.00
C ARG A 270 -24.12 -19.56 34.13
N ALA A 271 -23.72 -18.99 35.26
CA ALA A 271 -24.58 -18.78 36.41
C ALA A 271 -25.72 -17.78 36.12
N ARG A 272 -25.58 -16.91 35.11
CA ARG A 272 -26.56 -15.86 34.80
C ARG A 272 -27.76 -16.34 33.97
N HIS A 273 -27.73 -17.52 33.34
CA HIS A 273 -28.91 -18.11 32.64
C HIS A 273 -29.88 -18.84 33.59
N ALA A 274 -29.40 -19.18 34.78
CA ALA A 274 -30.03 -20.17 35.65
C ALA A 274 -31.36 -19.74 36.32
N PRO A 275 -31.63 -18.47 36.70
CA PRO A 275 -32.66 -18.27 37.69
C PRO A 275 -34.14 -18.35 37.25
N GLN A 276 -34.53 -18.20 35.96
CA GLN A 276 -35.98 -18.00 35.67
C GLN A 276 -36.62 -18.64 34.42
N THR A 277 -35.89 -19.31 33.50
CA THR A 277 -36.53 -19.83 32.27
C THR A 277 -36.10 -21.24 31.85
N PHE A 278 -34.82 -21.57 31.67
CA PHE A 278 -34.40 -22.94 31.30
C PHE A 278 -32.93 -23.21 31.68
N ALA A 279 -32.67 -24.27 32.46
CA ALA A 279 -31.32 -24.60 32.93
C ALA A 279 -30.50 -25.33 31.85
N LEU A 280 -29.46 -24.67 31.34
CA LEU A 280 -28.54 -25.24 30.34
C LEU A 280 -27.70 -26.36 30.98
N THR A 281 -28.17 -27.60 30.85
CA THR A 281 -27.53 -28.82 31.39
C THR A 281 -27.25 -29.84 30.26
N GLY A 282 -26.32 -30.77 30.50
CA GLY A 282 -25.97 -31.83 29.54
C GLY A 282 -25.43 -31.33 28.18
N GLY A 283 -26.01 -31.78 27.06
CA GLY A 283 -25.58 -31.37 25.72
C GLY A 283 -25.89 -29.91 25.38
N HIS A 284 -26.85 -29.28 26.07
CA HIS A 284 -27.20 -27.86 25.88
C HIS A 284 -26.12 -26.91 26.39
N GLN A 285 -25.14 -27.43 27.13
CA GLN A 285 -24.05 -26.65 27.70
C GLN A 285 -23.08 -26.07 26.68
N SER A 286 -23.00 -26.69 25.50
CA SER A 286 -22.12 -26.32 24.39
C SER A 286 -22.88 -25.76 23.19
N VAL A 287 -24.17 -25.48 23.33
CA VAL A 287 -25.02 -24.99 22.23
C VAL A 287 -24.89 -23.48 22.11
N ASN A 288 -24.65 -23.01 20.89
CA ASN A 288 -24.59 -21.57 20.59
C ASN A 288 -25.95 -20.90 20.88
N CYS A 289 -25.93 -19.76 21.57
CA CYS A 289 -27.11 -19.00 22.00
C CYS A 289 -28.10 -18.76 20.85
N ALA A 290 -27.60 -18.49 19.63
CA ALA A 290 -28.43 -18.21 18.46
C ALA A 290 -29.25 -19.40 17.97
N ARG A 291 -28.88 -20.64 18.34
CA ARG A 291 -29.70 -21.82 18.05
C ARG A 291 -31.01 -21.83 18.86
N CYS A 292 -31.00 -21.23 20.04
CA CYS A 292 -32.16 -21.10 20.90
C CYS A 292 -32.89 -19.79 20.61
N HIS A 293 -32.19 -18.66 20.70
CA HIS A 293 -32.78 -17.32 20.64
C HIS A 293 -32.82 -16.70 19.23
N GLY A 294 -32.39 -17.41 18.19
CA GLY A 294 -32.28 -16.85 16.83
C GLY A 294 -31.01 -16.01 16.64
N ALA A 295 -30.69 -15.66 15.39
CA ALA A 295 -29.44 -14.97 15.05
C ALA A 295 -29.30 -13.60 15.71
N ALA A 296 -30.42 -12.91 15.97
CA ALA A 296 -30.47 -11.62 16.66
C ALA A 296 -30.72 -11.75 18.18
N LEU A 297 -30.76 -12.97 18.71
CA LEU A 297 -31.08 -13.27 20.11
C LEU A 297 -32.43 -12.70 20.59
N ASP A 298 -33.43 -12.65 19.70
CA ASP A 298 -34.73 -12.01 19.93
C ASP A 298 -35.91 -12.99 20.10
N ARG A 299 -35.66 -14.30 19.97
CA ARG A 299 -36.70 -15.33 20.13
C ARG A 299 -36.90 -15.68 21.60
N GLU A 300 -38.13 -15.50 22.07
CA GLU A 300 -38.62 -16.09 23.32
C GLU A 300 -38.73 -17.61 23.18
N THR A 301 -38.07 -18.36 24.06
CA THR A 301 -37.99 -19.82 24.01
C THR A 301 -38.85 -20.46 25.11
N SER A 302 -39.74 -21.38 24.72
CA SER A 302 -40.54 -22.20 25.65
C SER A 302 -39.66 -23.19 26.42
N THR A 303 -40.10 -23.60 27.61
CA THR A 303 -39.46 -24.64 28.43
C THR A 303 -39.78 -26.07 27.98
N SER A 304 -40.66 -26.25 26.99
CA SER A 304 -41.06 -27.58 26.48
C SER A 304 -40.09 -28.14 25.44
N CYS A 305 -39.73 -29.43 25.57
CA CYS A 305 -38.77 -30.10 24.67
C CYS A 305 -39.20 -30.06 23.19
N ALA A 306 -40.49 -30.26 22.93
CA ALA A 306 -41.06 -30.33 21.58
C ALA A 306 -41.10 -28.97 20.85
N SER A 307 -41.03 -27.85 21.58
CA SER A 307 -40.92 -26.52 20.96
C SER A 307 -39.60 -26.32 20.22
N CYS A 308 -38.57 -27.07 20.59
CA CYS A 308 -37.22 -26.97 20.02
C CYS A 308 -36.79 -28.25 19.27
N HIS A 309 -37.30 -29.43 19.65
CA HIS A 309 -36.96 -30.71 19.04
C HIS A 309 -38.14 -31.35 18.32
N ARG A 310 -37.91 -31.82 17.08
CA ARG A 310 -38.90 -32.55 16.29
C ARG A 310 -38.95 -34.02 16.72
N ASP A 311 -40.12 -34.52 17.09
CA ASP A 311 -40.34 -35.94 17.38
C ASP A 311 -40.21 -36.79 16.10
N ARG A 312 -39.49 -37.91 16.21
CA ARG A 312 -39.25 -38.87 15.12
C ARG A 312 -40.04 -40.17 15.31
N HIS A 313 -40.71 -40.32 16.45
CA HIS A 313 -41.58 -41.45 16.72
C HIS A 313 -42.96 -41.24 16.08
N THR A 314 -43.69 -42.32 15.82
CA THR A 314 -45.11 -42.22 15.48
C THR A 314 -45.90 -41.70 16.70
N PRO A 315 -47.07 -41.03 16.53
CA PRO A 315 -47.80 -40.36 17.62
C PRO A 315 -48.21 -41.23 18.83
N SER A 316 -47.93 -42.53 18.78
CA SER A 316 -48.34 -43.55 19.74
C SER A 316 -47.62 -43.52 21.10
N LEU A 317 -46.59 -42.68 21.30
CA LEU A 317 -45.75 -42.70 22.52
C LEU A 317 -45.83 -41.46 23.44
N GLY A 318 -46.59 -40.41 23.08
CA GLY A 318 -46.82 -39.22 23.93
C GLY A 318 -45.68 -38.19 23.97
N SER A 319 -45.86 -37.08 24.71
CA SER A 319 -44.96 -35.90 24.72
C SER A 319 -43.97 -35.81 25.89
N ASP A 320 -43.98 -36.78 26.81
CA ASP A 320 -43.06 -36.83 27.96
C ASP A 320 -41.74 -37.53 27.60
N CYS A 321 -40.92 -36.83 26.79
CA CYS A 321 -39.70 -37.38 26.23
C CYS A 321 -38.67 -37.77 27.32
N ALA A 322 -38.71 -37.13 28.49
CA ALA A 322 -37.73 -37.31 29.57
C ALA A 322 -37.81 -38.68 30.24
N ARG A 323 -38.92 -39.42 30.09
CA ARG A 323 -39.06 -40.81 30.57
C ARG A 323 -38.15 -41.78 29.82
N CYS A 324 -37.82 -41.45 28.59
CA CYS A 324 -37.05 -42.32 27.70
C CYS A 324 -35.71 -41.69 27.29
N HIS A 325 -35.58 -40.36 27.18
CA HIS A 325 -34.38 -39.68 26.69
C HIS A 325 -33.73 -38.78 27.76
N SER A 326 -32.41 -38.63 27.71
CA SER A 326 -31.65 -37.71 28.58
C SER A 326 -31.11 -36.52 27.81
N VAL A 327 -31.10 -35.35 28.46
CA VAL A 327 -30.52 -34.09 27.95
C VAL A 327 -29.02 -34.17 27.65
N SER A 328 -28.32 -35.19 28.15
CA SER A 328 -26.90 -35.46 27.84
C SER A 328 -26.69 -36.36 26.61
N SER A 329 -27.69 -37.13 26.16
CA SER A 329 -27.57 -38.03 25.00
C SER A 329 -28.93 -38.47 24.46
N TRP A 330 -29.33 -37.95 23.29
CA TRP A 330 -30.61 -38.27 22.64
C TRP A 330 -30.67 -39.67 21.99
N LEU A 331 -29.54 -40.20 21.49
CA LEU A 331 -29.46 -41.49 20.77
C LEU A 331 -29.50 -42.73 21.67
N ARG A 332 -29.50 -42.53 22.98
CA ARG A 332 -29.57 -43.61 23.96
C ARG A 332 -30.77 -43.35 24.83
N ALA A 333 -31.76 -44.24 24.78
CA ALA A 333 -32.79 -44.23 25.79
C ALA A 333 -32.10 -44.35 27.17
N THR A 334 -32.41 -43.45 28.09
CA THR A 334 -31.80 -43.43 29.42
C THR A 334 -32.74 -44.01 30.46
N GLY A 335 -32.16 -44.67 31.46
CA GLY A 335 -32.91 -45.18 32.61
C GLY A 335 -33.84 -46.35 32.28
N GLU A 336 -35.06 -46.31 32.79
CA GLU A 336 -36.05 -47.40 32.78
C GLU A 336 -36.33 -47.99 31.39
N ALA A 337 -36.19 -47.22 30.31
CA ALA A 337 -36.34 -47.73 28.94
C ALA A 337 -35.20 -48.68 28.49
N ARG A 338 -34.03 -48.65 29.16
CA ARG A 338 -32.95 -49.65 29.01
C ARG A 338 -33.05 -50.79 30.03
N ASN A 339 -33.77 -50.60 31.14
CA ASN A 339 -34.01 -51.65 32.13
C ASN A 339 -35.24 -52.46 31.71
N ARG A 340 -35.03 -53.63 31.11
CA ARG A 340 -34.99 -54.95 31.79
C ARG A 340 -36.30 -55.35 32.50
N GLY A 341 -36.98 -54.45 33.20
CA GLY A 341 -38.21 -54.75 33.94
C GLY A 341 -39.39 -55.20 33.08
N PHE A 342 -39.42 -54.94 31.77
CA PHE A 342 -40.44 -55.51 30.89
C PHE A 342 -40.17 -57.00 30.59
N HIS A 343 -38.93 -57.38 30.23
CA HIS A 343 -38.58 -58.77 29.91
C HIS A 343 -38.36 -59.64 31.15
N ASP A 344 -37.97 -59.06 32.28
CA ASP A 344 -37.92 -59.73 33.59
C ASP A 344 -39.31 -60.17 34.06
N ARG A 345 -40.38 -59.56 33.53
CA ARG A 345 -41.79 -59.94 33.73
C ARG A 345 -42.38 -60.78 32.59
N SER A 346 -41.54 -61.16 31.61
CA SER A 346 -41.92 -61.97 30.45
C SER A 346 -41.32 -63.39 30.55
N GLY A 347 -41.83 -64.35 29.78
CA GLY A 347 -41.35 -65.74 29.81
C GLY A 347 -39.88 -65.94 29.39
N PHE A 348 -39.24 -64.90 28.83
CA PHE A 348 -37.85 -64.96 28.38
C PHE A 348 -37.05 -63.75 28.92
N PRO A 349 -36.41 -63.89 30.10
CA PRO A 349 -35.55 -62.85 30.66
C PRO A 349 -34.26 -62.74 29.85
N LEU A 350 -33.90 -61.53 29.42
CA LEU A 350 -32.70 -61.31 28.62
C LEU A 350 -31.45 -61.41 29.51
N ARG A 351 -30.72 -62.53 29.41
CA ARG A 351 -29.49 -62.81 30.16
C ARG A 351 -28.27 -62.96 29.24
N GLY A 352 -27.08 -62.76 29.79
CA GLY A 352 -25.82 -62.91 29.05
C GLY A 352 -25.73 -62.04 27.79
N ALA A 353 -25.23 -62.62 26.70
CA ALA A 353 -25.03 -61.93 25.42
C ALA A 353 -26.35 -61.44 24.79
N HIS A 354 -27.50 -62.04 25.14
CA HIS A 354 -28.82 -61.63 24.66
C HIS A 354 -29.22 -60.21 25.09
N GLN A 355 -28.61 -59.68 26.15
CA GLN A 355 -28.85 -58.29 26.59
C GLN A 355 -28.33 -57.24 25.61
N GLN A 356 -27.42 -57.63 24.71
CA GLN A 356 -26.77 -56.73 23.75
C GLN A 356 -27.35 -56.87 22.34
N VAL A 357 -28.30 -57.79 22.14
CA VAL A 357 -28.92 -58.06 20.85
C VAL A 357 -30.04 -57.05 20.60
N ALA A 358 -30.05 -56.45 19.41
CA ALA A 358 -31.07 -55.47 19.03
C ALA A 358 -32.46 -56.13 18.92
N CYS A 359 -33.50 -55.42 19.37
CA CYS A 359 -34.86 -55.93 19.54
C CYS A 359 -35.44 -56.57 18.26
N GLU A 360 -35.12 -55.98 17.10
CA GLU A 360 -35.59 -56.43 15.79
C GLU A 360 -35.00 -57.77 15.35
N ARG A 361 -33.88 -58.22 15.93
CA ARG A 361 -33.33 -59.55 15.62
C ARG A 361 -34.19 -60.66 16.22
N CYS A 362 -34.77 -60.41 17.39
CA CYS A 362 -35.68 -61.33 18.07
C CYS A 362 -37.13 -61.16 17.59
N HIS A 363 -37.59 -59.92 17.38
CA HIS A 363 -38.93 -59.61 16.86
C HIS A 363 -38.96 -59.44 15.34
N SER A 364 -38.26 -60.33 14.64
CA SER A 364 -38.17 -60.32 13.17
C SER A 364 -39.29 -61.15 12.52
N PRO A 365 -39.63 -60.89 11.25
CA PRO A 365 -40.53 -61.75 10.48
C PRO A 365 -40.10 -63.22 10.38
N ARG A 366 -38.79 -63.52 10.54
CA ARG A 366 -38.24 -64.89 10.54
C ARG A 366 -38.58 -65.67 11.81
N VAL A 367 -38.80 -64.96 12.92
CA VAL A 367 -39.06 -65.54 14.24
C VAL A 367 -40.56 -65.43 14.61
N SER A 368 -41.26 -64.39 14.14
CA SER A 368 -42.70 -64.21 14.28
C SER A 368 -43.31 -63.54 13.04
N SER A 369 -44.38 -64.12 12.50
CA SER A 369 -44.99 -63.72 11.22
C SER A 369 -45.54 -62.29 11.15
N SER A 370 -45.64 -61.55 12.27
CA SER A 370 -46.19 -60.17 12.28
C SER A 370 -45.36 -59.15 13.07
N ARG A 371 -44.07 -59.45 13.32
CA ARG A 371 -43.24 -58.67 14.27
C ARG A 371 -43.98 -58.42 15.59
N ARG A 372 -44.67 -59.47 16.06
CA ARG A 372 -45.44 -59.38 17.29
C ARG A 372 -44.47 -59.38 18.46
N PHE A 373 -44.76 -58.53 19.44
CA PHE A 373 -44.04 -58.50 20.70
C PHE A 373 -44.53 -59.58 21.70
N ARG A 374 -45.26 -60.62 21.23
CA ARG A 374 -45.79 -61.75 22.04
C ARG A 374 -45.83 -63.07 21.24
N GLY A 375 -45.62 -64.21 21.92
CA GLY A 375 -45.87 -65.57 21.41
C GLY A 375 -44.70 -66.26 20.67
N ILE A 376 -43.46 -66.01 21.06
CA ILE A 376 -42.25 -66.62 20.46
C ILE A 376 -41.84 -67.86 21.29
N ALA A 377 -41.52 -68.99 20.65
CA ALA A 377 -41.01 -70.19 21.32
C ALA A 377 -39.56 -69.99 21.78
N HIS A 378 -39.23 -70.39 23.02
CA HIS A 378 -37.95 -70.08 23.67
C HIS A 378 -37.54 -71.10 24.75
N ALA A 379 -37.99 -72.35 24.65
CA ALA A 379 -37.77 -73.38 25.66
C ALA A 379 -36.44 -74.12 25.48
N ARG A 380 -35.90 -74.17 24.26
CA ARG A 380 -34.58 -74.71 23.93
C ARG A 380 -33.75 -73.66 23.20
N CYS A 381 -32.43 -73.70 23.39
CA CYS A 381 -31.49 -72.87 22.62
C CYS A 381 -31.70 -73.05 21.10
N GLU A 382 -32.05 -74.28 20.70
CA GLU A 382 -32.30 -74.68 19.32
C GLU A 382 -33.58 -74.09 18.70
N ASP A 383 -34.52 -73.58 19.52
CA ASP A 383 -35.72 -72.89 19.03
C ASP A 383 -35.35 -71.60 18.28
N CYS A 384 -34.12 -71.10 18.51
CA CYS A 384 -33.57 -69.89 17.88
C CYS A 384 -32.18 -70.10 17.23
N HIS A 385 -31.36 -71.05 17.71
CA HIS A 385 -29.99 -71.30 17.27
C HIS A 385 -29.82 -72.68 16.60
N ARG A 386 -28.81 -72.85 15.74
CA ARG A 386 -28.53 -74.13 15.06
C ARG A 386 -27.43 -74.91 15.79
N ASP A 387 -27.57 -76.22 15.93
CA ASP A 387 -26.52 -77.11 16.48
C ASP A 387 -25.30 -77.21 15.55
N ALA A 388 -24.12 -76.87 16.08
CA ALA A 388 -22.84 -76.91 15.36
C ALA A 388 -22.10 -78.26 15.49
N HIS A 389 -22.52 -79.13 16.41
CA HIS A 389 -21.92 -80.45 16.67
C HIS A 389 -22.61 -81.58 15.91
N ALA A 390 -23.62 -81.26 15.09
CA ALA A 390 -24.34 -82.19 14.23
C ALA A 390 -24.87 -83.44 14.97
N GLY A 391 -25.26 -83.29 16.24
CA GLY A 391 -25.80 -84.37 17.07
C GLY A 391 -24.78 -85.33 17.70
N GLN A 392 -23.47 -85.14 17.54
CA GLN A 392 -22.43 -86.02 18.09
C GLN A 392 -22.43 -86.13 19.61
N LEU A 393 -23.06 -85.18 20.30
CA LEU A 393 -23.10 -85.10 21.75
C LEU A 393 -24.43 -85.59 22.35
N ARG A 394 -25.35 -86.11 21.51
CA ARG A 394 -26.69 -86.54 21.93
C ARG A 394 -26.69 -87.76 22.84
N ASP A 395 -25.67 -88.62 22.73
CA ASP A 395 -25.57 -89.84 23.54
C ASP A 395 -24.98 -89.59 24.94
N ARG A 396 -24.59 -88.33 25.23
CA ARG A 396 -24.20 -87.96 26.59
C ARG A 396 -25.41 -88.06 27.54
N PRO A 397 -25.18 -88.27 28.85
CA PRO A 397 -26.26 -88.32 29.84
C PRO A 397 -27.18 -87.11 29.85
N ASP A 398 -26.69 -85.94 29.44
CA ASP A 398 -27.41 -84.68 29.32
C ASP A 398 -28.09 -84.48 27.96
N GLN A 399 -28.13 -85.51 27.10
CA GLN A 399 -28.78 -85.51 25.77
C GLN A 399 -28.30 -84.40 24.82
N GLY A 400 -27.05 -83.94 24.98
CA GLY A 400 -26.46 -82.88 24.16
C GLY A 400 -26.97 -81.48 24.50
N ARG A 401 -27.46 -81.25 25.73
CA ARG A 401 -27.86 -79.90 26.18
C ARG A 401 -26.69 -78.93 26.12
N CYS A 402 -26.85 -77.88 25.32
CA CYS A 402 -25.78 -76.95 25.02
C CYS A 402 -25.21 -76.29 26.28
N GLU A 403 -26.06 -75.99 27.27
CA GLU A 403 -25.72 -75.34 28.53
C GLU A 403 -24.80 -76.16 29.46
N ALA A 404 -24.64 -77.46 29.21
CA ALA A 404 -23.66 -78.27 29.95
C ALA A 404 -22.22 -77.88 29.62
N CYS A 405 -22.01 -77.32 28.42
CA CYS A 405 -20.69 -76.94 27.93
C CYS A 405 -20.60 -75.44 27.60
N HIS A 406 -21.70 -74.80 27.19
CA HIS A 406 -21.72 -73.42 26.72
C HIS A 406 -22.46 -72.50 27.67
N ASP A 407 -21.90 -71.31 27.86
CA ASP A 407 -22.50 -70.28 28.70
C ASP A 407 -23.22 -69.20 27.88
N GLU A 408 -24.38 -68.74 28.35
CA GLU A 408 -25.19 -67.72 27.68
C GLU A 408 -24.52 -66.33 27.60
N SER A 409 -23.49 -66.07 28.41
CA SER A 409 -22.70 -64.84 28.36
C SER A 409 -21.52 -64.92 27.37
N THR A 410 -20.96 -66.11 27.14
CA THR A 410 -19.79 -66.33 26.27
C THR A 410 -19.91 -67.63 25.47
N TRP A 411 -20.93 -67.70 24.59
CA TRP A 411 -21.28 -68.91 23.82
C TRP A 411 -20.10 -69.60 23.13
N HIS A 412 -19.13 -68.83 22.62
CA HIS A 412 -17.98 -69.38 21.88
C HIS A 412 -16.93 -70.10 22.73
N ARG A 413 -17.00 -70.00 24.07
CA ARG A 413 -16.08 -70.69 24.98
C ARG A 413 -16.80 -71.87 25.63
N ALA A 414 -16.36 -73.09 25.33
CA ALA A 414 -16.80 -74.27 26.04
C ALA A 414 -16.12 -74.34 27.43
N ARG A 415 -16.86 -74.77 28.44
CA ARG A 415 -16.42 -74.99 29.83
C ARG A 415 -15.64 -76.31 29.97
N PHE A 416 -14.61 -76.52 29.15
CA PHE A 416 -13.75 -77.70 29.14
C PHE A 416 -12.28 -77.25 29.20
N GLU A 417 -11.64 -77.40 30.36
CA GLU A 417 -10.39 -76.69 30.70
C GLU A 417 -9.18 -77.64 30.86
N ALA A 418 -8.03 -77.09 31.24
CA ALA A 418 -6.75 -77.82 31.30
C ALA A 418 -6.77 -78.95 32.36
N GLU A 419 -7.51 -78.76 33.45
CA GLU A 419 -7.72 -79.74 34.50
C GLU A 419 -8.53 -80.95 34.01
N ASP A 420 -9.41 -80.75 33.03
CA ASP A 420 -10.11 -81.83 32.37
C ASP A 420 -9.15 -82.61 31.44
N HIS A 421 -8.21 -81.93 30.77
CA HIS A 421 -7.12 -82.58 30.02
C HIS A 421 -6.12 -83.32 30.91
N ALA A 422 -5.86 -82.83 32.13
CA ALA A 422 -4.97 -83.49 33.08
C ALA A 422 -5.48 -84.87 33.54
N ARG A 423 -6.79 -85.13 33.38
CA ARG A 423 -7.41 -86.44 33.65
C ARG A 423 -7.32 -87.41 32.45
N THR A 424 -6.71 -86.97 31.35
CA THR A 424 -6.48 -87.77 30.14
C THR A 424 -5.04 -88.28 30.08
N ARG A 425 -4.71 -89.10 29.07
CA ARG A 425 -3.37 -89.73 28.92
C ARG A 425 -2.27 -88.78 28.43
N PHE A 426 -2.60 -87.56 28.02
CA PHE A 426 -1.65 -86.54 27.58
C PHE A 426 -1.91 -85.25 28.37
N ALA A 427 -1.19 -85.08 29.48
CA ALA A 427 -1.28 -83.86 30.28
C ALA A 427 -0.62 -82.70 29.53
N LEU A 428 -1.36 -81.59 29.38
CA LEU A 428 -0.83 -80.39 28.75
C LEU A 428 0.09 -79.69 29.76
N ASP A 429 1.39 -79.56 29.44
CA ASP A 429 2.40 -78.91 30.29
C ASP A 429 3.09 -77.75 29.58
N GLY A 430 3.50 -76.75 30.38
CA GLY A 430 4.19 -75.55 29.89
C GLY A 430 3.34 -74.80 28.85
N ALA A 431 3.96 -74.43 27.72
CA ALA A 431 3.28 -73.69 26.66
C ALA A 431 2.11 -74.46 26.02
N HIS A 432 2.08 -75.80 26.13
CA HIS A 432 0.99 -76.62 25.58
C HIS A 432 -0.36 -76.40 26.29
N ARG A 433 -0.36 -75.87 27.52
CA ARG A 433 -1.61 -75.49 28.24
C ARG A 433 -2.35 -74.34 27.59
N ALA A 434 -1.65 -73.50 26.84
CA ALA A 434 -2.19 -72.30 26.19
C ALA A 434 -2.49 -72.51 24.69
N VAL A 435 -2.26 -73.72 24.17
CA VAL A 435 -2.55 -74.06 22.78
C VAL A 435 -4.05 -74.33 22.64
N ALA A 436 -4.68 -73.74 21.61
CA ALA A 436 -6.09 -73.96 21.35
C ALA A 436 -6.37 -75.44 21.08
N CYS A 437 -7.46 -75.98 21.62
CA CYS A 437 -7.81 -77.39 21.51
C CYS A 437 -7.83 -77.88 20.05
N ALA A 438 -8.34 -77.05 19.14
CA ALA A 438 -8.41 -77.33 17.70
C ALA A 438 -7.04 -77.43 16.99
N SER A 439 -5.97 -76.88 17.58
CA SER A 439 -4.61 -76.99 17.01
C SER A 439 -4.00 -78.37 17.26
N CYS A 440 -4.44 -79.06 18.31
CA CYS A 440 -4.10 -80.46 18.58
C CYS A 440 -5.14 -81.41 17.98
N HIS A 441 -6.42 -81.01 17.97
CA HIS A 441 -7.55 -81.75 17.40
C HIS A 441 -8.04 -81.12 16.08
N ALA A 442 -7.13 -80.94 15.12
CA ALA A 442 -7.44 -80.32 13.84
C ALA A 442 -8.25 -81.28 12.95
N THR A 443 -9.53 -80.99 12.75
CA THR A 443 -10.38 -81.64 11.74
C THR A 443 -9.92 -81.25 10.34
N ALA A 444 -9.27 -82.18 9.64
CA ALA A 444 -9.34 -82.23 8.18
C ALA A 444 -10.17 -83.45 7.79
N THR A 445 -11.34 -83.16 7.21
CA THR A 445 -12.32 -84.06 6.61
C THR A 445 -13.16 -84.91 7.56
N ALA A 446 -14.45 -84.54 7.68
CA ALA A 446 -15.60 -85.41 7.96
C ALA A 446 -15.35 -86.66 8.83
N ASP A 447 -14.96 -86.46 10.09
CA ASP A 447 -15.31 -87.22 11.31
C ASP A 447 -14.22 -86.97 12.39
N PRO A 448 -14.52 -86.29 13.53
CA PRO A 448 -13.52 -85.93 14.53
C PRO A 448 -13.26 -87.10 15.51
N GLY A 449 -12.43 -88.06 15.12
CA GLY A 449 -11.95 -89.09 16.04
C GLY A 449 -10.94 -88.54 17.06
N PHE A 450 -11.22 -88.66 18.36
CA PHE A 450 -10.40 -88.15 19.48
C PHE A 450 -9.32 -89.13 20.02
N ASP A 451 -8.99 -90.24 19.34
CA ASP A 451 -8.10 -91.30 19.89
C ASP A 451 -6.79 -91.51 19.09
N ARG A 452 -5.67 -90.91 19.55
CA ARG A 452 -4.28 -91.26 19.17
C ARG A 452 -3.31 -90.96 20.34
N GLY A 453 -2.71 -91.98 20.99
CA GLY A 453 -1.86 -91.86 22.20
C GLY A 453 -0.53 -91.08 22.08
N SER A 454 0.26 -91.01 23.18
CA SER A 454 1.38 -90.05 23.42
C SER A 454 2.76 -90.36 22.76
N PRO A 455 3.23 -89.61 21.74
CA PRO A 455 4.52 -89.85 21.05
C PRO A 455 5.72 -89.05 21.61
N PRO A 456 7.00 -89.39 21.29
CA PRO A 456 8.19 -88.59 21.65
C PRO A 456 8.14 -87.19 21.02
N CYS A 457 8.94 -86.23 21.52
CA CYS A 457 8.91 -84.84 21.03
C CYS A 457 9.02 -84.74 19.50
N SER A 458 9.88 -85.56 18.90
CA SER A 458 10.09 -85.62 17.44
C SER A 458 8.94 -86.28 16.65
N GLY A 459 8.02 -86.95 17.33
CA GLY A 459 6.81 -87.55 16.75
C GLY A 459 5.69 -86.54 16.50
N CYS A 460 5.73 -85.39 17.18
CA CYS A 460 4.83 -84.25 16.93
C CYS A 460 5.57 -83.02 16.38
N HIS A 461 6.83 -82.81 16.78
CA HIS A 461 7.64 -81.68 16.37
C HIS A 461 8.78 -82.11 15.44
N GLN A 462 9.03 -81.37 14.38
CA GLN A 462 10.13 -81.66 13.46
C GLN A 462 11.50 -81.30 14.09
N ASP A 463 12.53 -82.17 13.98
CA ASP A 463 13.91 -81.79 14.31
C ASP A 463 14.46 -80.86 13.22
N VAL A 464 14.61 -79.59 13.58
CA VAL A 464 15.09 -78.54 12.68
C VAL A 464 16.62 -78.48 12.59
N HIS A 465 17.35 -79.18 13.47
CA HIS A 465 18.82 -79.21 13.49
C HIS A 465 19.42 -80.30 12.60
N ARG A 466 18.59 -81.25 12.14
CA ARG A 466 18.95 -82.32 11.19
C ARG A 466 20.15 -83.15 11.64
N GLY A 467 20.18 -83.54 12.91
CA GLY A 467 21.18 -84.49 13.42
C GLY A 467 22.59 -83.94 13.66
N GLN A 468 22.80 -82.62 13.61
CA GLN A 468 24.11 -82.00 13.91
C GLN A 468 24.66 -82.32 15.32
N PHE A 469 23.78 -82.71 16.23
CA PHE A 469 24.11 -83.12 17.59
C PHE A 469 23.85 -84.61 17.80
N VAL A 470 23.95 -85.43 16.75
CA VAL A 470 23.83 -86.89 16.83
C VAL A 470 25.16 -87.51 16.39
N ARG A 471 25.71 -88.41 17.22
CA ARG A 471 26.90 -89.22 16.91
C ARG A 471 26.57 -90.68 17.20
N GLU A 472 26.88 -91.58 16.27
CA GLU A 472 26.68 -93.03 16.46
C GLU A 472 25.23 -93.41 16.84
N GLY A 473 24.23 -92.74 16.25
CA GLY A 473 22.81 -93.06 16.44
C GLY A 473 22.20 -92.59 17.76
N ARG A 474 22.97 -91.88 18.61
CA ARG A 474 22.46 -91.25 19.83
C ARG A 474 22.70 -89.75 19.79
N ALA A 475 21.72 -88.98 20.28
CA ALA A 475 21.91 -87.55 20.45
C ALA A 475 23.05 -87.33 21.45
N VAL A 476 24.14 -86.69 21.02
CA VAL A 476 25.26 -86.28 21.89
C VAL A 476 24.84 -85.15 22.83
N SER A 477 23.66 -84.55 22.62
CA SER A 477 23.02 -83.61 23.54
C SER A 477 21.50 -83.75 23.46
N ALA A 478 20.83 -83.85 24.62
CA ALA A 478 19.37 -83.95 24.66
C ALA A 478 18.73 -82.61 24.23
N CYS A 479 17.57 -82.63 23.56
CA CYS A 479 16.87 -81.39 23.16
C CYS A 479 16.66 -80.45 24.37
N ALA A 480 16.42 -81.04 25.55
CA ALA A 480 16.24 -80.36 26.83
C ALA A 480 17.48 -79.60 27.34
N THR A 481 18.69 -79.90 26.83
CA THR A 481 19.93 -79.20 27.18
C THR A 481 19.93 -77.76 26.66
N CYS A 482 19.22 -77.51 25.56
CA CYS A 482 19.13 -76.20 24.92
C CYS A 482 17.69 -75.67 24.82
N HIS A 483 16.65 -76.48 25.02
CA HIS A 483 15.24 -76.07 24.85
C HIS A 483 14.36 -76.52 26.02
N ALA A 484 13.46 -75.66 26.51
CA ALA A 484 12.53 -76.02 27.59
C ALA A 484 11.10 -76.20 27.07
N PRO A 485 10.32 -77.21 27.52
CA PRO A 485 8.89 -77.34 27.17
C PRO A 485 8.03 -76.14 27.62
N ALA A 486 8.46 -75.42 28.65
CA ALA A 486 7.83 -74.18 29.09
C ALA A 486 8.03 -73.02 28.08
N ALA A 487 9.17 -73.01 27.39
CA ALA A 487 9.52 -72.03 26.36
C ALA A 487 10.58 -72.62 25.42
N TRP A 488 10.15 -73.09 24.25
CA TRP A 488 11.06 -73.74 23.29
C TRP A 488 12.03 -72.76 22.63
N ARG A 489 11.63 -71.49 22.57
CA ARG A 489 12.44 -70.36 22.12
C ARG A 489 12.26 -69.19 23.09
N PRO A 490 13.33 -68.47 23.47
CA PRO A 490 14.73 -68.71 23.08
C PRO A 490 15.28 -70.01 23.67
N SER A 491 16.38 -70.51 23.11
CA SER A 491 17.10 -71.62 23.73
C SER A 491 17.62 -71.21 25.10
N THR A 492 17.76 -72.17 26.02
CA THR A 492 18.38 -71.97 27.34
C THR A 492 19.90 -71.80 27.28
N PHE A 493 20.50 -71.88 26.09
CA PHE A 493 21.93 -71.64 25.84
C PHE A 493 22.19 -70.15 25.56
N ASP A 494 22.77 -69.44 26.53
CA ASP A 494 22.91 -67.97 26.57
C ASP A 494 24.38 -67.49 26.43
N VAL A 495 24.60 -66.18 26.55
CA VAL A 495 25.94 -65.54 26.46
C VAL A 495 26.91 -66.09 27.50
N ALA A 496 26.45 -66.34 28.72
CA ALA A 496 27.25 -66.94 29.79
C ALA A 496 27.65 -68.38 29.44
N ALA A 497 26.76 -69.12 28.77
CA ALA A 497 27.07 -70.42 28.21
C ALA A 497 28.06 -70.34 27.04
N HIS A 498 28.01 -69.28 26.23
CA HIS A 498 28.93 -69.05 25.11
C HIS A 498 30.36 -68.70 25.56
N ALA A 499 30.53 -68.11 26.75
CA ALA A 499 31.85 -67.85 27.33
C ALA A 499 32.65 -69.13 27.64
N ARG A 500 31.98 -70.30 27.71
CA ARG A 500 32.63 -71.60 27.83
C ARG A 500 33.23 -72.10 26.50
N THR A 501 33.11 -71.31 25.43
CA THR A 501 33.70 -71.58 24.11
C THR A 501 34.91 -70.66 23.85
N GLY A 502 35.75 -70.98 22.85
CA GLY A 502 36.97 -70.22 22.52
C GLY A 502 36.76 -68.83 21.88
N PHE A 503 35.53 -68.31 21.89
CA PHE A 503 35.15 -66.99 21.39
C PHE A 503 34.08 -66.37 22.32
N PRO A 504 34.50 -65.65 23.38
CA PRO A 504 33.57 -65.05 24.33
C PRO A 504 32.84 -63.87 23.69
N LEU A 505 31.51 -63.91 23.69
CA LEU A 505 30.69 -62.83 23.16
C LEU A 505 30.70 -61.66 24.16
N THR A 506 31.09 -60.46 23.69
CA THR A 506 31.17 -59.24 24.50
C THR A 506 30.42 -58.08 23.84
N GLY A 507 29.89 -57.16 24.67
CA GLY A 507 29.12 -56.01 24.20
C GLY A 507 27.84 -56.41 23.43
N GLN A 508 27.62 -55.81 22.26
CA GLN A 508 26.42 -56.02 21.43
C GLN A 508 26.38 -57.39 20.69
N HIS A 509 27.33 -58.29 20.95
CA HIS A 509 27.34 -59.65 20.39
C HIS A 509 26.45 -60.65 21.13
N ASP A 510 25.62 -60.17 22.08
CA ASP A 510 24.43 -60.89 22.56
C ASP A 510 23.35 -60.91 21.45
N ALA A 511 23.61 -61.71 20.41
CA ALA A 511 22.82 -61.77 19.19
C ALA A 511 22.23 -63.17 18.97
N PRO A 512 21.09 -63.30 18.27
CA PRO A 512 20.52 -64.60 17.94
C PRO A 512 21.55 -65.49 17.23
N CYS A 513 21.62 -66.75 17.64
CA CYS A 513 22.69 -67.67 17.23
C CYS A 513 22.87 -67.76 15.71
N ALA A 514 21.76 -67.67 14.95
CA ALA A 514 21.74 -67.73 13.49
C ALA A 514 22.45 -66.55 12.78
N ARG A 515 22.74 -65.44 13.48
CA ARG A 515 23.51 -64.32 12.92
C ARG A 515 24.98 -64.65 12.76
N CYS A 516 25.52 -65.47 13.65
CA CYS A 516 26.92 -65.88 13.62
C CYS A 516 27.07 -67.28 13.02
N HIS A 517 26.12 -68.16 13.32
CA HIS A 517 26.04 -69.50 12.75
C HIS A 517 25.06 -69.47 11.58
N ALA A 518 25.58 -69.30 10.37
CA ALA A 518 24.78 -69.35 9.16
C ALA A 518 24.82 -70.75 8.54
N PRO A 519 23.72 -71.23 7.93
CA PRO A 519 23.75 -72.43 7.10
C PRO A 519 24.58 -72.17 5.83
N GLU A 520 25.36 -73.15 5.39
CA GLU A 520 26.23 -73.03 4.20
C GLU A 520 25.44 -72.73 2.91
N ARG A 521 24.15 -73.08 2.87
CA ARG A 521 23.22 -72.77 1.77
C ARG A 521 21.77 -72.71 2.26
N ALA A 522 20.92 -72.01 1.53
CA ALA A 522 19.50 -71.88 1.86
C ALA A 522 18.83 -73.27 1.98
N GLY A 523 18.23 -73.54 3.15
CA GLY A 523 17.61 -74.83 3.45
C GLY A 523 18.57 -75.90 3.97
N ALA A 524 19.87 -75.62 4.12
CA ALA A 524 20.78 -76.45 4.94
C ALA A 524 20.59 -76.14 6.43
N PRO A 525 20.88 -77.08 7.34
CA PRO A 525 20.73 -76.82 8.75
C PRO A 525 21.86 -75.89 9.23
N THR A 526 21.53 -74.95 10.12
CA THR A 526 22.49 -73.98 10.66
C THR A 526 23.65 -74.68 11.33
N ARG A 527 24.87 -74.49 10.84
CA ARG A 527 26.06 -75.17 11.35
C ARG A 527 26.67 -74.44 12.54
N PHE A 528 26.54 -75.04 13.72
CA PHE A 528 27.05 -74.43 14.97
C PHE A 528 28.52 -74.76 15.25
N ALA A 529 29.06 -75.85 14.70
CA ALA A 529 30.45 -76.26 14.90
C ALA A 529 31.40 -75.72 13.81
N GLY A 530 32.53 -75.11 14.20
CA GLY A 530 33.65 -74.74 13.30
C GLY A 530 33.65 -73.31 12.74
N THR A 531 32.95 -72.36 13.36
CA THR A 531 32.77 -70.98 12.85
C THR A 531 34.06 -70.12 12.92
N PRO A 532 34.42 -69.34 11.86
CA PRO A 532 35.58 -68.43 11.83
C PRO A 532 35.54 -67.28 12.86
N ARG A 533 36.70 -66.67 13.17
CA ARG A 533 36.86 -65.66 14.25
C ARG A 533 37.30 -64.24 13.81
N ASP A 534 37.59 -64.02 12.53
CA ASP A 534 37.96 -62.70 12.00
C ASP A 534 36.75 -61.79 11.80
N CYS A 535 36.89 -60.49 12.06
CA CYS A 535 35.78 -59.52 11.96
C CYS A 535 35.14 -59.52 10.56
N SER A 536 35.95 -59.56 9.50
CA SER A 536 35.48 -59.54 8.11
C SER A 536 34.95 -60.89 7.61
N ALA A 537 35.22 -61.99 8.33
CA ALA A 537 34.66 -63.31 8.00
C ALA A 537 33.18 -63.39 8.40
N CYS A 538 32.76 -62.60 9.40
CA CYS A 538 31.38 -62.54 9.87
C CYS A 538 30.66 -61.23 9.48
N HIS A 539 31.40 -60.13 9.34
CA HIS A 539 30.86 -58.82 8.95
C HIS A 539 31.37 -58.40 7.58
N ALA A 540 30.44 -58.05 6.68
CA ALA A 540 30.82 -57.44 5.42
C ALA A 540 31.44 -56.06 5.67
N ASP A 541 32.58 -55.77 5.03
CA ASP A 541 33.15 -54.42 5.07
C ASP A 541 32.25 -53.44 4.30
N ALA A 542 31.48 -52.66 5.05
CA ALA A 542 30.60 -51.64 4.51
C ALA A 542 31.35 -50.54 3.73
N HIS A 543 32.66 -50.41 3.93
CA HIS A 543 33.50 -49.42 3.24
C HIS A 543 34.12 -49.97 1.97
N ARG A 544 33.97 -51.27 1.67
CA ARG A 544 34.48 -51.92 0.45
C ARG A 544 35.96 -51.62 0.17
N GLY A 545 36.80 -51.66 1.20
CA GLY A 545 38.25 -51.47 1.08
C GLY A 545 38.73 -50.02 0.93
N GLN A 546 37.84 -49.02 0.97
CA GLN A 546 38.21 -47.59 0.85
C GLN A 546 39.23 -47.12 1.90
N PHE A 547 39.36 -47.84 3.01
CA PHE A 547 40.28 -47.53 4.10
C PHE A 547 41.41 -48.55 4.27
N ALA A 548 41.54 -49.53 3.37
CA ALA A 548 42.61 -50.52 3.43
C ALA A 548 44.00 -49.84 3.27
N PRO A 549 45.04 -50.28 4.00
CA PRO A 549 45.09 -51.44 4.92
C PRO A 549 44.78 -51.12 6.39
N ARG A 550 44.02 -50.05 6.72
CA ARG A 550 43.80 -49.67 8.13
C ARG A 550 42.91 -50.68 8.88
N PRO A 551 43.29 -51.09 10.11
CA PRO A 551 42.52 -52.06 10.90
C PRO A 551 41.19 -51.46 11.37
N CYS A 552 40.11 -52.24 11.32
CA CYS A 552 38.75 -51.80 11.69
C CYS A 552 38.71 -51.17 13.09
N ALA A 553 39.49 -51.71 14.04
CA ALA A 553 39.56 -51.24 15.42
C ALA A 553 40.11 -49.80 15.59
N SER A 554 40.81 -49.26 14.59
CA SER A 554 41.28 -47.87 14.61
C SER A 554 40.14 -46.84 14.52
N CYS A 555 39.01 -47.27 13.96
CA CYS A 555 37.82 -46.45 13.82
C CYS A 555 36.59 -47.09 14.47
N HIS A 556 36.53 -48.39 14.79
CA HIS A 556 35.32 -49.04 15.30
C HIS A 556 35.59 -49.83 16.59
N GLN A 557 34.73 -49.67 17.60
CA GLN A 557 34.83 -50.44 18.85
C GLN A 557 34.02 -51.73 18.77
N GLY A 558 34.57 -52.88 19.18
CA GLY A 558 33.87 -54.17 19.12
C GLY A 558 32.58 -54.25 19.96
N SER A 559 32.42 -53.37 20.95
CA SER A 559 31.23 -53.29 21.80
C SER A 559 30.06 -52.54 21.18
N SER A 560 30.26 -51.69 20.17
CA SER A 560 29.19 -50.87 19.57
C SER A 560 29.29 -50.69 18.05
N PHE A 561 30.38 -51.16 17.43
CA PHE A 561 30.82 -50.92 16.05
C PHE A 561 30.65 -49.48 15.53
N ALA A 562 30.46 -48.52 16.44
CA ALA A 562 30.34 -47.11 16.15
C ALA A 562 31.71 -46.54 15.79
N PRO A 563 31.79 -45.54 14.90
CA PRO A 563 32.99 -44.75 14.72
C PRO A 563 33.49 -44.28 16.10
N ALA A 564 34.75 -44.52 16.44
CA ALA A 564 35.38 -44.03 17.65
C ALA A 564 35.09 -42.52 17.71
N ALA A 565 34.65 -42.03 18.88
CA ALA A 565 34.12 -40.67 19.06
C ALA A 565 35.09 -39.51 18.70
N GLY A 566 36.24 -39.80 18.09
CA GLY A 566 37.31 -38.86 17.77
C GLY A 566 37.68 -38.74 16.28
N PHE A 567 36.84 -39.12 15.32
CA PHE A 567 37.10 -38.74 13.92
C PHE A 567 36.81 -37.24 13.71
N ASP A 568 37.86 -36.43 13.72
CA ASP A 568 37.79 -34.97 13.58
C ASP A 568 37.64 -34.52 12.12
N HIS A 569 36.46 -34.02 11.77
CA HIS A 569 36.17 -33.47 10.44
C HIS A 569 36.83 -32.10 10.18
N ALA A 570 37.36 -31.41 11.20
CA ALA A 570 38.13 -30.18 10.99
C ALA A 570 39.45 -30.46 10.25
N SER A 571 39.95 -31.69 10.32
CA SER A 571 41.14 -32.15 9.58
C SER A 571 40.85 -32.58 8.13
N ALA A 572 39.59 -32.62 7.72
CA ALA A 572 39.17 -33.02 6.38
C ALA A 572 39.18 -31.84 5.38
N ARG A 573 39.16 -32.14 4.07
CA ARG A 573 39.14 -31.12 2.99
C ARG A 573 37.90 -30.23 2.98
N PHE A 574 36.82 -30.65 3.63
CA PHE A 574 35.58 -29.89 3.82
C PHE A 574 35.22 -29.97 5.31
N ALA A 575 35.52 -28.90 6.05
CA ALA A 575 35.26 -28.84 7.49
C ALA A 575 33.76 -28.68 7.74
N LEU A 576 33.20 -29.52 8.60
CA LEU A 576 31.79 -29.43 8.98
C LEU A 576 31.62 -28.34 10.05
N ASP A 577 31.02 -27.21 9.69
CA ASP A 577 30.76 -26.07 10.57
C ASP A 577 29.25 -25.76 10.71
N GLY A 578 28.90 -24.87 11.65
CA GLY A 578 27.50 -24.45 11.87
C GLY A 578 26.55 -25.62 12.15
N ARG A 579 25.43 -25.73 11.42
CA ARG A 579 24.49 -26.85 11.56
C ARG A 579 25.05 -28.17 11.02
N HIS A 580 26.08 -28.13 10.17
CA HIS A 580 26.67 -29.33 9.59
C HIS A 580 27.61 -30.06 10.55
N ALA A 581 28.13 -29.38 11.58
CA ALA A 581 28.98 -29.97 12.61
C ALA A 581 28.30 -31.12 13.38
N ALA A 582 26.97 -31.14 13.44
CA ALA A 582 26.18 -32.17 14.12
C ALA A 582 25.59 -33.24 13.17
N LEU A 583 25.90 -33.19 11.86
CA LEU A 583 25.34 -34.14 10.89
C LEU A 583 26.04 -35.50 10.96
N ALA A 584 25.24 -36.57 10.91
CA ALA A 584 25.77 -37.92 10.71
C ALA A 584 26.44 -38.05 9.34
N CYS A 585 27.55 -38.79 9.26
CA CYS A 585 28.39 -38.91 8.06
C CYS A 585 27.59 -39.31 6.79
N ASN A 586 26.62 -40.20 6.94
CA ASN A 586 25.77 -40.70 5.84
C ASN A 586 24.80 -39.66 5.26
N ARG A 587 24.60 -38.52 5.93
CA ARG A 587 23.80 -37.41 5.39
C ARG A 587 24.55 -36.70 4.28
N CYS A 588 25.88 -36.65 4.36
CA CYS A 588 26.75 -36.06 3.36
C CYS A 588 27.31 -37.11 2.39
N HIS A 589 27.70 -38.29 2.88
CA HIS A 589 28.16 -39.40 2.05
C HIS A 589 26.97 -40.27 1.64
N GLN A 590 26.28 -39.84 0.58
CA GLN A 590 25.19 -40.61 -0.01
C GLN A 590 25.73 -41.80 -0.84
N PRO A 591 25.00 -42.93 -0.90
CA PRO A 591 25.40 -44.06 -1.74
C PRO A 591 25.35 -43.70 -3.22
N THR A 592 26.44 -43.92 -3.95
CA THR A 592 26.52 -43.77 -5.41
C THR A 592 26.61 -45.14 -6.08
N PRO A 593 26.10 -45.33 -7.32
CA PRO A 593 26.25 -46.60 -8.03
C PRO A 593 27.73 -46.94 -8.20
N GLY A 594 28.16 -48.09 -7.65
CA GLY A 594 29.49 -48.62 -7.83
C GLY A 594 29.69 -49.20 -9.24
N PRO A 595 30.91 -49.67 -9.58
CA PRO A 595 31.24 -50.23 -10.89
C PRO A 595 30.36 -51.40 -11.33
N THR A 596 29.75 -52.11 -10.38
CA THR A 596 28.86 -53.26 -10.60
C THR A 596 27.37 -52.90 -10.43
N GLY A 597 27.03 -51.62 -10.23
CA GLY A 597 25.66 -51.14 -10.05
C GLY A 597 25.16 -51.10 -8.60
N ASP A 598 25.87 -51.73 -7.65
CA ASP A 598 25.49 -51.68 -6.24
C ASP A 598 25.80 -50.31 -5.60
N PRO A 599 24.95 -49.78 -4.70
CA PRO A 599 25.22 -48.53 -4.01
C PRO A 599 26.45 -48.63 -3.09
N VAL A 600 27.48 -47.84 -3.39
CA VAL A 600 28.70 -47.66 -2.59
C VAL A 600 28.71 -46.25 -2.02
N VAL A 601 28.83 -46.15 -0.70
CA VAL A 601 29.05 -44.86 -0.05
C VAL A 601 30.53 -44.51 -0.15
N VAL A 602 30.85 -43.48 -0.93
CA VAL A 602 32.23 -43.01 -1.12
C VAL A 602 32.57 -41.98 -0.04
N TYR A 603 33.40 -42.38 0.92
CA TYR A 603 33.81 -41.52 2.03
C TYR A 603 35.02 -40.62 1.68
N ARG A 604 35.79 -40.97 0.65
CA ARG A 604 36.93 -40.20 0.15
C ARG A 604 36.57 -39.42 -1.11
N LEU A 605 36.39 -38.10 -1.01
CA LEU A 605 36.07 -37.23 -2.14
C LEU A 605 37.35 -36.53 -2.66
N ASP A 606 37.73 -36.77 -3.91
CA ASP A 606 38.97 -36.25 -4.48
C ASP A 606 38.94 -34.73 -4.81
N THR A 607 37.75 -34.14 -4.95
CA THR A 607 37.52 -32.70 -5.17
C THR A 607 36.60 -32.09 -4.10
N PRO A 608 36.85 -30.83 -3.65
CA PRO A 608 35.96 -30.17 -2.69
C PRO A 608 34.55 -30.02 -3.28
N PRO A 609 33.49 -30.50 -2.60
CA PRO A 609 32.14 -30.45 -3.15
C PRO A 609 31.57 -29.02 -3.14
N SER A 610 30.93 -28.60 -4.23
CA SER A 610 30.08 -27.41 -4.24
C SER A 610 28.75 -27.70 -3.53
N CYS A 611 28.10 -26.67 -2.96
CA CYS A 611 26.87 -26.83 -2.18
C CYS A 611 25.76 -27.57 -2.95
N GLY A 612 25.64 -27.30 -4.26
CA GLY A 612 24.65 -27.91 -5.16
C GLY A 612 24.86 -29.41 -5.43
N ARG A 613 26.03 -29.98 -5.08
CA ARG A 613 26.25 -31.44 -5.17
C ARG A 613 25.50 -32.20 -4.08
N CYS A 614 25.23 -31.56 -2.94
CA CYS A 614 24.58 -32.18 -1.78
C CYS A 614 23.18 -31.60 -1.51
N HIS A 615 22.94 -30.33 -1.88
CA HIS A 615 21.65 -29.68 -1.74
C HIS A 615 20.99 -29.50 -3.11
N ALA A 616 19.76 -30.01 -3.26
CA ALA A 616 18.93 -29.68 -4.40
C ALA A 616 18.60 -28.19 -4.36
N ASP A 617 18.72 -27.50 -5.51
CA ASP A 617 18.33 -26.10 -5.63
C ASP A 617 16.80 -25.98 -5.48
N PRO A 618 16.30 -25.39 -4.38
CA PRO A 618 14.88 -25.25 -4.16
C PRO A 618 14.25 -24.12 -5.00
N HIS A 619 15.04 -23.39 -5.80
CA HIS A 619 14.59 -22.23 -6.58
C HIS A 619 14.03 -22.59 -7.97
N GLY A 620 13.85 -23.90 -8.24
CA GLY A 620 13.06 -24.38 -9.37
C GLY A 620 13.77 -24.27 -10.72
N ALA A 621 14.55 -25.29 -11.06
CA ALA A 621 14.97 -25.52 -12.45
C ALA A 621 13.77 -25.99 -13.28
N ARG A 622 12.98 -25.06 -13.85
CA ARG A 622 12.07 -25.41 -14.95
C ARG A 622 12.88 -25.43 -16.25
N THR A 623 13.08 -26.65 -16.73
CA THR A 623 13.40 -27.06 -18.11
C THR A 623 13.98 -25.97 -19.01
N ALA A 624 15.27 -26.08 -19.24
CA ALA A 624 16.04 -25.33 -20.22
C ALA A 624 15.55 -25.58 -21.66
N THR A 625 14.48 -24.91 -22.07
CA THR A 625 14.17 -24.68 -23.48
C THR A 625 13.53 -23.30 -23.61
N GLU A 626 14.26 -22.40 -24.27
CA GLU A 626 13.85 -21.07 -24.77
C GLU A 626 13.82 -19.89 -23.77
N GLY A 627 14.94 -19.17 -23.73
CA GLY A 627 15.03 -17.85 -23.09
C GLY A 627 16.47 -17.49 -22.71
N THR A 628 17.10 -16.58 -23.46
CA THR A 628 18.51 -16.15 -23.33
C THR A 628 18.89 -15.55 -21.98
N SER A 629 17.94 -15.34 -21.07
CA SER A 629 18.15 -14.86 -19.70
C SER A 629 18.53 -15.96 -18.71
N ALA A 630 18.02 -17.19 -18.88
CA ALA A 630 18.33 -18.32 -17.99
C ALA A 630 19.78 -18.82 -18.16
N ARG A 631 20.31 -18.68 -19.38
CA ARG A 631 21.69 -19.07 -19.71
C ARG A 631 22.74 -18.16 -19.05
N ARG A 632 22.42 -16.87 -18.78
CA ARG A 632 23.35 -15.94 -18.11
C ARG A 632 23.48 -16.18 -16.60
N LEU A 633 22.47 -16.76 -15.95
CA LEU A 633 22.56 -17.14 -14.53
C LEU A 633 23.33 -18.45 -14.30
N ALA A 634 23.42 -19.32 -15.31
CA ALA A 634 24.14 -20.59 -15.22
C ALA A 634 25.67 -20.46 -15.37
N ASP A 635 26.16 -19.40 -16.04
CA ASP A 635 27.59 -19.21 -16.35
C ASP A 635 28.36 -18.37 -15.33
N ALA A 636 27.69 -17.70 -14.39
CA ALA A 636 28.35 -16.92 -13.35
C ALA A 636 28.67 -17.83 -12.14
N THR A 637 29.95 -18.11 -11.93
CA THR A 637 30.55 -18.60 -10.69
C THR A 637 30.10 -17.78 -9.48
N ARG A 638 28.93 -18.09 -8.90
CA ARG A 638 28.49 -17.55 -7.61
C ARG A 638 28.17 -18.66 -6.63
N VAL A 639 28.67 -18.47 -5.42
CA VAL A 639 28.69 -19.43 -4.32
C VAL A 639 27.36 -19.27 -3.58
N CYS A 640 26.64 -20.36 -3.33
CA CYS A 640 25.37 -20.33 -2.57
C CYS A 640 25.50 -19.58 -1.21
N ALA A 641 26.72 -19.53 -0.66
CA ALA A 641 27.11 -18.80 0.53
C ALA A 641 26.96 -17.26 0.45
N ASP A 642 26.88 -16.69 -0.75
CA ASP A 642 26.69 -15.25 -0.94
C ASP A 642 25.27 -14.82 -0.50
N CYS A 643 24.29 -15.72 -0.65
CA CYS A 643 22.89 -15.47 -0.32
C CYS A 643 22.46 -16.20 0.97
N HIS A 644 22.99 -17.40 1.26
CA HIS A 644 22.56 -18.26 2.37
C HIS A 644 23.69 -18.50 3.39
N GLY A 645 23.39 -18.44 4.69
CA GLY A 645 24.34 -18.77 5.76
C GLY A 645 24.28 -20.22 6.26
N ASN A 646 25.41 -20.77 6.72
CA ASN A 646 25.58 -22.19 7.14
C ASN A 646 24.84 -22.59 8.45
N GLY A 647 24.20 -21.65 9.15
CA GLY A 647 23.58 -21.87 10.47
C GLY A 647 22.06 -22.09 10.51
N ALA A 648 21.31 -21.63 9.51
CA ALA A 648 19.83 -21.75 9.51
C ALA A 648 19.18 -21.84 8.13
N TRP A 649 19.95 -21.85 7.03
CA TRP A 649 19.44 -21.68 5.66
C TRP A 649 18.46 -20.50 5.51
N SER A 650 18.57 -19.49 6.35
CA SER A 650 17.93 -18.20 6.11
C SER A 650 18.80 -17.42 5.14
N MET A 651 18.17 -16.65 4.24
CA MET A 651 18.91 -15.59 3.56
C MET A 651 19.62 -14.75 4.63
N ARG A 652 20.90 -14.41 4.41
CA ARG A 652 21.63 -13.57 5.36
C ARG A 652 20.80 -12.30 5.58
N ARG A 653 20.37 -12.00 6.82
CA ARG A 653 19.58 -10.79 7.13
C ARG A 653 20.32 -9.52 6.69
N ASP A 654 21.62 -9.63 6.61
CA ASP A 654 22.58 -8.62 6.20
C ASP A 654 22.55 -8.36 4.68
N ALA A 655 21.98 -9.24 3.85
CA ALA A 655 21.87 -9.03 2.40
C ALA A 655 20.87 -7.91 2.02
N SER A 656 19.86 -7.65 2.86
CA SER A 656 18.98 -6.47 2.72
C SER A 656 19.62 -5.18 3.26
N ALA A 657 20.64 -5.29 4.12
CA ALA A 657 21.37 -4.15 4.67
C ALA A 657 22.68 -3.85 3.92
N GLN A 658 23.21 -4.79 3.13
CA GLN A 658 24.49 -4.72 2.42
C GLN A 658 24.40 -5.01 0.91
N GLY A 659 23.22 -4.79 0.30
CA GLY A 659 23.13 -4.68 -1.16
C GLY A 659 23.20 -6.00 -1.93
N PHE A 660 22.14 -6.80 -1.90
CA PHE A 660 21.87 -7.68 -3.04
C PHE A 660 21.64 -6.81 -4.29
N ASP A 661 22.62 -6.85 -5.19
CA ASP A 661 22.66 -6.03 -6.38
C ASP A 661 21.63 -6.50 -7.41
N HIS A 662 20.46 -5.87 -7.43
CA HIS A 662 19.40 -6.15 -8.41
C HIS A 662 19.74 -5.69 -9.84
N THR A 663 20.90 -5.05 -10.07
CA THR A 663 21.35 -4.79 -11.44
C THR A 663 21.69 -6.09 -12.19
N ILE A 664 22.09 -7.15 -11.46
CA ILE A 664 22.44 -8.46 -12.04
C ILE A 664 21.23 -9.20 -12.63
N THR A 665 20.01 -8.88 -12.17
CA THR A 665 18.75 -9.47 -12.65
C THR A 665 18.11 -8.65 -13.77
N GLY A 666 18.73 -7.52 -14.15
CA GLY A 666 18.19 -6.58 -15.14
C GLY A 666 17.03 -5.71 -14.64
N ALA A 667 16.73 -5.75 -13.34
CA ALA A 667 15.63 -5.01 -12.72
C ALA A 667 16.13 -4.27 -11.46
N PRO A 668 16.93 -3.21 -11.60
CA PRO A 668 17.46 -2.47 -10.46
C PRO A 668 16.33 -1.89 -9.61
N LEU A 669 16.30 -2.23 -8.32
CA LEU A 669 15.37 -1.62 -7.38
C LEU A 669 15.77 -0.16 -7.18
N THR A 670 14.87 0.75 -7.53
CA THR A 670 15.08 2.18 -7.39
C THR A 670 13.86 2.81 -6.73
N GLY A 671 14.05 3.91 -6.00
CA GLY A 671 12.94 4.60 -5.36
C GLY A 671 12.33 3.81 -4.23
N ALA A 672 11.00 3.70 -4.16
CA ALA A 672 10.32 3.04 -3.04
C ALA A 672 10.59 1.53 -3.00
N HIS A 673 10.94 0.92 -4.14
CA HIS A 673 11.28 -0.50 -4.24
C HIS A 673 12.59 -0.86 -3.51
N ASP A 674 13.47 0.11 -3.21
CA ASP A 674 14.72 -0.13 -2.46
C ASP A 674 14.51 -0.57 -1.00
N ARG A 675 13.32 -0.27 -0.45
CA ARG A 675 12.91 -0.56 0.93
C ARG A 675 11.90 -1.69 1.03
N VAL A 676 11.43 -2.22 -0.09
CA VAL A 676 10.45 -3.31 -0.09
C VAL A 676 11.16 -4.61 0.27
N SER A 677 10.62 -5.33 1.25
CA SER A 677 11.17 -6.63 1.63
C SER A 677 11.04 -7.63 0.49
N CYS A 678 11.95 -8.60 0.42
CA CYS A 678 11.93 -9.63 -0.62
C CYS A 678 10.56 -10.32 -0.72
N ALA A 679 9.92 -10.62 0.42
CA ALA A 679 8.58 -11.23 0.47
C ALA A 679 7.45 -10.28 -0.02
N GLY A 680 7.62 -8.96 0.10
CA GLY A 680 6.67 -7.97 -0.39
C GLY A 680 6.60 -7.92 -1.92
N CYS A 681 7.72 -8.20 -2.60
CA CYS A 681 7.79 -8.33 -4.07
C CYS A 681 7.52 -9.76 -4.55
N HIS A 682 8.05 -10.77 -3.89
CA HIS A 682 7.92 -12.18 -4.27
C HIS A 682 6.77 -12.87 -3.53
N GLN A 683 5.53 -12.39 -3.73
CA GLN A 683 4.29 -12.83 -3.08
C GLN A 683 3.94 -14.34 -3.30
N GLY A 684 4.75 -15.26 -2.80
CA GLY A 684 4.57 -16.71 -2.94
C GLY A 684 4.74 -17.26 -4.35
N ARG A 685 5.37 -16.51 -5.27
CA ARG A 685 5.68 -16.97 -6.62
C ARG A 685 7.09 -17.53 -6.68
N ASP A 686 7.21 -18.84 -6.91
CA ASP A 686 8.48 -19.57 -7.05
C ASP A 686 9.25 -19.25 -8.35
N ALA A 687 8.81 -18.27 -9.15
CA ALA A 687 9.35 -18.02 -10.48
C ALA A 687 10.31 -16.82 -10.50
N LEU A 688 11.61 -17.11 -10.63
CA LEU A 688 12.70 -16.16 -10.93
C LEU A 688 12.71 -15.74 -12.42
N GLY A 689 11.55 -15.35 -12.95
CA GLY A 689 11.44 -14.77 -14.29
C GLY A 689 11.78 -13.27 -14.30
N PRO A 690 12.17 -12.67 -15.44
CA PRO A 690 12.42 -11.23 -15.53
C PRO A 690 11.14 -10.44 -15.27
N MET A 691 11.04 -9.85 -14.07
CA MET A 691 9.92 -8.99 -13.64
C MET A 691 10.15 -7.53 -14.07
N ASN A 692 10.15 -7.27 -15.37
CA ASN A 692 10.52 -5.96 -15.93
C ASN A 692 9.33 -5.09 -16.35
N ARG A 693 8.08 -5.52 -16.12
CA ARG A 693 6.88 -4.72 -16.38
C ARG A 693 6.09 -4.47 -15.10
N CYS A 694 5.63 -3.22 -14.93
CA CYS A 694 4.87 -2.80 -13.75
C CYS A 694 3.65 -3.70 -13.49
N GLY A 695 2.91 -4.07 -14.54
CA GLY A 695 1.69 -4.90 -14.46
C GLY A 695 1.88 -6.34 -13.97
N GLN A 696 3.12 -6.85 -13.94
CA GLN A 696 3.40 -8.22 -13.45
C GLN A 696 3.31 -8.33 -11.93
N CYS A 697 3.50 -7.20 -11.23
CA CYS A 697 3.49 -7.09 -9.78
C CYS A 697 2.37 -6.16 -9.28
N HIS A 698 2.01 -5.14 -10.06
CA HIS A 698 1.01 -4.14 -9.69
C HIS A 698 -0.24 -4.31 -10.52
N THR A 699 -1.39 -4.46 -9.87
CA THR A 699 -2.67 -4.52 -10.57
C THR A 699 -3.01 -3.15 -11.16
N ASP A 700 -3.28 -3.10 -12.45
CA ASP A 700 -3.71 -1.85 -13.10
C ASP A 700 -5.12 -1.45 -12.63
N ARG A 701 -5.19 -0.42 -11.79
CA ARG A 701 -6.47 0.17 -11.37
C ARG A 701 -7.19 0.90 -12.49
N HIS A 702 -6.51 1.25 -13.59
CA HIS A 702 -7.11 1.94 -14.74
C HIS A 702 -7.78 0.98 -15.72
N ARG A 703 -7.83 -0.33 -15.44
CA ARG A 703 -8.53 -1.35 -16.26
C ARG A 703 -8.07 -1.36 -17.73
N GLY A 704 -6.77 -1.17 -17.97
CA GLY A 704 -6.15 -1.15 -19.29
C GLY A 704 -6.39 0.14 -20.09
N GLN A 705 -7.10 1.13 -19.54
CA GLN A 705 -7.53 2.32 -20.28
C GLN A 705 -6.39 3.27 -20.66
N LEU A 706 -5.27 3.22 -19.93
CA LEU A 706 -4.11 4.11 -20.13
C LEU A 706 -2.90 3.39 -20.75
N GLY A 707 -3.06 2.13 -21.18
CA GLY A 707 -1.99 1.31 -21.73
C GLY A 707 -1.06 0.68 -20.67
N GLU A 708 -0.07 -0.09 -21.13
CA GLU A 708 0.88 -0.81 -20.25
C GLU A 708 2.11 0.01 -19.83
N ASP A 709 2.30 1.20 -20.41
CA ASP A 709 3.43 2.09 -20.09
C ASP A 709 3.14 2.93 -18.84
N CYS A 710 3.05 2.24 -17.69
CA CYS A 710 2.78 2.88 -16.41
C CYS A 710 3.84 3.93 -16.04
N ALA A 711 5.07 3.75 -16.52
CA ALA A 711 6.22 4.61 -16.23
C ALA A 711 6.10 6.01 -16.85
N ARG A 712 5.17 6.20 -17.78
CA ARG A 712 4.85 7.51 -18.34
C ARG A 712 4.24 8.47 -17.31
N CYS A 713 3.46 7.94 -16.37
CA CYS A 713 2.74 8.72 -15.38
C CYS A 713 3.24 8.45 -13.96
N HIS A 714 3.55 7.20 -13.63
CA HIS A 714 4.00 6.76 -12.31
C HIS A 714 5.51 6.52 -12.30
N SER A 715 6.16 6.70 -11.16
CA SER A 715 7.58 6.41 -11.01
C SER A 715 7.83 5.29 -9.98
N PRO A 716 8.97 4.59 -10.04
CA PRO A 716 9.35 3.64 -8.98
C PRO A 716 9.43 4.26 -7.57
N ARG A 717 9.42 5.60 -7.46
CA ARG A 717 9.40 6.33 -6.18
C ARG A 717 8.00 6.54 -5.64
N THR A 718 6.99 6.66 -6.50
CA THR A 718 5.61 6.96 -6.09
C THR A 718 4.58 6.56 -7.16
N TRP A 719 3.45 6.02 -6.70
CA TRP A 719 2.27 5.80 -7.55
C TRP A 719 1.44 7.06 -7.76
N THR A 720 1.75 8.15 -7.06
CA THR A 720 1.16 9.45 -7.38
C THR A 720 1.78 9.94 -8.69
N PRO A 721 0.99 10.31 -9.70
CA PRO A 721 1.57 10.74 -10.97
C PRO A 721 2.26 12.09 -10.86
N ASP A 722 3.56 12.12 -11.15
CA ASP A 722 4.39 13.34 -11.06
C ASP A 722 4.17 14.27 -12.27
N THR A 723 3.72 13.68 -13.38
CA THR A 723 3.56 14.33 -14.68
C THR A 723 2.10 14.59 -15.04
N LEU A 724 1.14 14.35 -14.13
CA LEU A 724 -0.30 14.41 -14.45
C LEU A 724 -0.69 15.72 -15.16
N LEU A 725 -0.12 16.83 -14.72
CA LEU A 725 -0.34 18.15 -15.31
C LEU A 725 0.22 18.26 -16.74
N VAL A 726 1.43 17.75 -16.96
CA VAL A 726 2.12 17.74 -18.27
C VAL A 726 1.43 16.77 -19.24
N ASP A 727 0.98 15.61 -18.77
CA ASP A 727 0.24 14.67 -19.60
C ASP A 727 -1.14 15.22 -19.99
N HIS A 728 -1.82 15.94 -19.09
CA HIS A 728 -3.06 16.65 -19.43
C HIS A 728 -2.85 17.77 -20.46
N GLN A 729 -1.66 18.40 -20.52
CA GLN A 729 -1.34 19.38 -21.58
C GLN A 729 -1.32 18.76 -22.98
N ARG A 730 -1.25 17.43 -23.10
CA ARG A 730 -1.27 16.69 -24.37
C ARG A 730 -2.67 16.19 -24.72
N THR A 731 -3.66 16.48 -23.89
CA THR A 731 -5.06 16.11 -24.10
C THR A 731 -5.84 17.29 -24.68
N ARG A 732 -7.09 17.03 -25.06
CA ARG A 732 -8.05 18.06 -25.49
C ARG A 732 -8.44 19.07 -24.39
N PHE A 733 -8.03 18.85 -23.13
CA PHE A 733 -8.32 19.76 -22.02
C PHE A 733 -7.06 19.96 -21.14
N PRO A 734 -6.17 20.90 -21.52
CA PRO A 734 -5.00 21.24 -20.72
C PRO A 734 -5.40 21.80 -19.35
N LEU A 735 -4.92 21.16 -18.29
CA LEU A 735 -5.16 21.63 -16.92
C LEU A 735 -4.31 22.89 -16.65
N VAL A 736 -4.94 24.06 -16.67
CA VAL A 736 -4.32 25.36 -16.39
C VAL A 736 -5.12 26.14 -15.35
N GLY A 737 -4.45 27.04 -14.61
CA GLY A 737 -5.08 27.91 -13.60
C GLY A 737 -5.86 27.13 -12.55
N ALA A 738 -7.11 27.53 -12.29
CA ALA A 738 -7.96 26.89 -11.28
C ALA A 738 -8.26 25.41 -11.58
N HIS A 739 -8.27 24.99 -12.85
CA HIS A 739 -8.50 23.60 -13.26
C HIS A 739 -7.30 22.70 -12.95
N ALA A 740 -6.08 23.26 -12.88
CA ALA A 740 -4.85 22.54 -12.53
C ALA A 740 -4.79 22.02 -11.09
N VAL A 741 -5.65 22.52 -10.22
CA VAL A 741 -5.69 22.19 -8.78
C VAL A 741 -6.98 21.49 -8.36
N GLN A 742 -7.83 21.08 -9.32
CA GLN A 742 -9.06 20.36 -9.02
C GLN A 742 -8.79 18.88 -8.78
N ASP A 743 -9.56 18.27 -7.87
CA ASP A 743 -9.54 16.83 -7.67
C ASP A 743 -9.96 16.10 -8.94
N CYS A 744 -9.24 15.03 -9.30
CA CYS A 744 -9.48 14.28 -10.54
C CYS A 744 -10.93 13.80 -10.67
N VAL A 745 -11.57 13.45 -9.55
CA VAL A 745 -12.95 12.95 -9.49
C VAL A 745 -14.00 14.00 -9.87
N ARG A 746 -13.65 15.30 -9.84
CA ARG A 746 -14.55 16.38 -10.27
C ARG A 746 -14.71 16.42 -11.79
N CYS A 747 -13.68 16.02 -12.53
CA CYS A 747 -13.72 15.91 -13.99
C CYS A 747 -14.05 14.49 -14.45
N HIS A 748 -13.54 13.49 -13.73
CA HIS A 748 -13.76 12.07 -13.96
C HIS A 748 -14.59 11.48 -12.83
N THR A 749 -15.91 11.63 -12.90
CA THR A 749 -16.86 11.15 -11.88
C THR A 749 -16.73 9.66 -11.54
N ARG A 750 -16.17 8.84 -12.45
CA ARG A 750 -15.88 7.41 -12.25
C ARG A 750 -14.42 7.09 -11.94
N ALA A 751 -13.56 8.09 -11.74
CA ALA A 751 -12.13 7.88 -11.43
C ALA A 751 -11.91 7.08 -10.14
N THR A 752 -12.84 7.14 -9.17
CA THR A 752 -12.79 6.30 -7.96
C THR A 752 -12.95 4.80 -8.26
N GLN A 753 -13.56 4.47 -9.40
CA GLN A 753 -13.72 3.10 -9.90
C GLN A 753 -12.63 2.74 -10.93
N GLY A 754 -11.67 3.65 -11.18
CA GLY A 754 -10.62 3.45 -12.16
C GLY A 754 -11.06 3.66 -13.61
N ASP A 755 -12.20 4.32 -13.84
CA ASP A 755 -12.72 4.62 -15.17
C ASP A 755 -12.63 6.13 -15.45
N PHE A 756 -11.93 6.51 -16.52
CA PHE A 756 -11.60 7.90 -16.83
C PHE A 756 -12.25 8.42 -18.13
N ARG A 757 -13.19 7.67 -18.71
CA ARG A 757 -13.80 7.97 -20.02
C ARG A 757 -14.90 9.05 -19.99
N ASP A 758 -15.31 9.45 -18.80
CA ASP A 758 -16.50 10.26 -18.55
C ASP A 758 -16.25 11.78 -18.54
N ALA A 759 -14.99 12.21 -18.60
CA ALA A 759 -14.66 13.63 -18.64
C ALA A 759 -15.03 14.29 -19.99
N VAL A 760 -15.85 15.33 -19.90
CA VAL A 760 -16.27 16.19 -21.02
C VAL A 760 -15.55 17.55 -20.94
N ALA A 761 -15.12 18.09 -22.08
CA ALA A 761 -14.35 19.34 -22.17
C ALA A 761 -15.21 20.61 -22.33
N GLN A 762 -16.53 20.45 -22.38
CA GLN A 762 -17.49 21.53 -22.60
C GLN A 762 -17.68 22.32 -21.30
N CYS A 763 -17.39 23.63 -21.32
CA CYS A 763 -17.42 24.49 -20.12
C CYS A 763 -18.78 24.47 -19.41
N ASP A 764 -19.87 24.50 -20.18
CA ASP A 764 -21.25 24.49 -19.71
C ASP A 764 -21.69 23.13 -19.15
N ARG A 765 -20.90 22.06 -19.25
CA ARG A 765 -21.23 20.77 -18.60
C ARG A 765 -20.86 20.76 -17.12
N CYS A 766 -19.86 21.54 -16.72
CA CYS A 766 -19.40 21.63 -15.33
C CYS A 766 -19.79 22.95 -14.68
N HIS A 767 -19.85 24.06 -15.44
CA HIS A 767 -20.10 25.41 -14.91
C HIS A 767 -21.56 25.86 -15.09
N GLN A 768 -22.51 24.94 -15.08
CA GLN A 768 -23.96 25.24 -15.17
C GLN A 768 -24.44 26.10 -14.02
N GLU A 769 -23.96 25.84 -12.81
CA GLU A 769 -24.30 26.62 -11.62
C GLU A 769 -23.75 28.05 -11.72
N THR A 770 -22.58 28.23 -12.35
CA THR A 770 -22.03 29.56 -12.65
C THR A 770 -22.91 30.31 -13.65
N LEU A 771 -23.44 29.64 -14.67
CA LEU A 771 -24.42 30.20 -15.61
C LEU A 771 -25.79 30.48 -14.97
N ALA A 772 -26.16 29.71 -13.94
CA ALA A 772 -27.44 29.83 -13.24
C ALA A 772 -27.42 30.82 -12.07
N GLN A 773 -26.31 31.51 -11.80
CA GLN A 773 -26.23 32.52 -10.75
C GLN A 773 -27.25 33.63 -11.00
N ARG A 774 -27.88 34.15 -9.93
CA ARG A 774 -29.06 35.03 -10.02
C ARG A 774 -28.83 36.35 -10.74
N ARG A 775 -27.57 36.78 -10.97
CA ARG A 775 -27.19 38.02 -11.69
C ARG A 775 -25.78 37.92 -12.30
N PRO A 776 -25.58 37.21 -13.42
CA PRO A 776 -24.33 37.29 -14.15
C PRO A 776 -24.26 38.65 -14.87
N HIS A 777 -23.08 39.25 -14.91
CA HIS A 777 -22.84 40.55 -15.54
C HIS A 777 -21.67 40.42 -16.52
N PRO A 778 -21.91 40.41 -17.84
CA PRO A 778 -23.20 40.50 -18.55
C PRO A 778 -24.18 39.37 -18.24
N PRO A 779 -25.49 39.54 -18.47
CA PRO A 779 -26.41 38.42 -18.59
C PRO A 779 -25.98 37.50 -19.74
N HIS A 780 -25.65 36.23 -19.46
CA HIS A 780 -25.31 35.21 -20.47
C HIS A 780 -26.57 34.67 -21.19
N THR A 781 -27.34 35.54 -21.83
CA THR A 781 -28.54 35.22 -22.61
C THR A 781 -28.26 35.27 -24.12
N GLY A 782 -29.05 34.54 -24.92
CA GLY A 782 -28.92 34.54 -26.39
C GLY A 782 -27.54 34.03 -26.87
N PRO A 783 -26.85 34.73 -27.80
CA PRO A 783 -25.55 34.32 -28.36
C PRO A 783 -24.44 34.15 -27.31
N LEU A 784 -24.52 34.86 -26.18
CA LEU A 784 -23.53 34.82 -25.10
C LEU A 784 -23.64 33.55 -24.21
N ARG A 785 -24.61 32.67 -24.49
CA ARG A 785 -24.80 31.39 -23.79
C ARG A 785 -23.88 30.27 -24.33
N ALA A 786 -23.24 30.49 -25.47
CA ALA A 786 -22.32 29.55 -26.12
C ALA A 786 -20.94 30.20 -26.31
N GLY A 787 -19.87 29.38 -26.47
CA GLY A 787 -18.52 29.90 -26.72
C GLY A 787 -17.89 30.61 -25.52
N CYS A 788 -17.97 30.02 -24.33
CA CYS A 788 -17.46 30.61 -23.09
C CYS A 788 -15.98 31.04 -23.20
N ASP A 789 -15.19 30.30 -23.97
CA ASP A 789 -13.77 30.51 -24.26
C ASP A 789 -13.46 31.76 -25.10
N GLN A 790 -14.47 32.37 -25.72
CA GLN A 790 -14.34 33.64 -26.44
C GLN A 790 -14.20 34.85 -25.50
N CYS A 791 -14.68 34.72 -24.27
CA CYS A 791 -14.67 35.79 -23.27
C CYS A 791 -13.91 35.39 -21.99
N HIS A 792 -13.92 34.11 -21.63
CA HIS A 792 -13.36 33.60 -20.39
C HIS A 792 -12.21 32.66 -20.68
N THR A 793 -11.16 32.70 -19.86
CA THR A 793 -10.03 31.78 -20.01
C THR A 793 -10.17 30.63 -19.02
N PRO A 794 -9.59 29.44 -19.29
CA PRO A 794 -9.54 28.37 -18.32
C PRO A 794 -8.72 28.74 -17.06
N LEU A 795 -8.03 29.89 -17.06
CA LEU A 795 -7.27 30.43 -15.94
C LEU A 795 -8.17 31.08 -14.87
N ALA A 796 -9.15 31.88 -15.30
CA ALA A 796 -10.12 32.56 -14.45
C ALA A 796 -11.34 33.06 -15.24
N TRP A 797 -12.51 33.12 -14.58
CA TRP A 797 -13.73 33.73 -15.12
C TRP A 797 -13.69 35.27 -15.16
N SER A 798 -12.90 35.89 -14.27
CA SER A 798 -12.75 37.34 -14.17
C SER A 798 -11.27 37.72 -14.08
N PRO A 799 -10.82 38.76 -14.82
CA PRO A 799 -11.59 39.53 -15.79
C PRO A 799 -11.93 38.71 -17.05
N ALA A 800 -13.07 39.01 -17.67
CA ALA A 800 -13.38 38.51 -19.01
C ALA A 800 -12.62 39.36 -20.03
N PHE A 801 -12.06 38.71 -21.05
CA PHE A 801 -11.30 39.35 -22.11
C PHE A 801 -12.08 39.22 -23.42
N PHE A 802 -12.42 40.36 -24.03
CA PHE A 802 -12.97 40.41 -25.37
C PHE A 802 -12.15 41.42 -26.16
N ASP A 803 -11.66 41.00 -27.33
CA ASP A 803 -10.89 41.87 -28.20
C ASP A 803 -11.80 42.86 -28.92
N HIS A 804 -11.84 44.10 -28.41
CA HIS A 804 -12.55 45.20 -29.03
C HIS A 804 -11.77 45.81 -30.21
N GLY A 805 -10.47 45.52 -30.35
CA GLY A 805 -9.60 46.13 -31.36
C GLY A 805 -9.98 45.77 -32.79
N SER A 806 -10.63 44.62 -33.00
CA SER A 806 -11.11 44.18 -34.30
C SER A 806 -12.42 44.85 -34.76
N TRP A 807 -13.13 45.57 -33.88
CA TRP A 807 -14.45 46.16 -34.17
C TRP A 807 -14.54 47.65 -33.81
N TRP A 808 -14.15 48.02 -32.59
CA TRP A 808 -14.08 49.41 -32.14
C TRP A 808 -13.08 49.53 -30.98
N PRO A 809 -11.85 50.01 -31.21
CA PRO A 809 -10.81 50.03 -30.19
C PRO A 809 -11.18 50.98 -29.04
N LEU A 810 -11.16 50.45 -27.81
CA LEU A 810 -11.40 51.24 -26.60
C LEU A 810 -10.18 52.13 -26.31
N LEU A 811 -10.16 53.34 -26.87
CA LEU A 811 -9.08 54.32 -26.70
C LEU A 811 -9.42 55.35 -25.62
N GLY A 812 -8.39 55.91 -24.98
CA GLY A 812 -8.55 57.02 -24.02
C GLY A 812 -9.44 56.66 -22.83
N ARG A 813 -10.43 57.51 -22.52
CA ARG A 813 -11.35 57.32 -21.39
C ARG A 813 -12.34 56.18 -21.60
N HIS A 814 -12.63 55.81 -22.85
CA HIS A 814 -13.53 54.69 -23.17
C HIS A 814 -12.97 53.34 -22.73
N ALA A 815 -11.65 53.22 -22.56
CA ALA A 815 -11.00 52.03 -21.99
C ALA A 815 -11.39 51.76 -20.52
N ALA A 816 -11.86 52.78 -19.80
CA ALA A 816 -12.29 52.68 -18.40
C ALA A 816 -13.82 52.63 -18.22
N VAL A 817 -14.59 52.67 -19.32
CA VAL A 817 -16.05 52.59 -19.27
C VAL A 817 -16.47 51.13 -19.10
N SER A 818 -17.48 50.89 -18.25
CA SER A 818 -18.00 49.54 -18.04
C SER A 818 -18.74 49.00 -19.28
N CYS A 819 -18.85 47.68 -19.37
CA CYS A 819 -19.73 46.90 -20.24
C CYS A 819 -20.94 47.67 -20.80
N GLN A 820 -21.74 48.12 -19.83
CA GLN A 820 -23.10 48.63 -19.96
C GLN A 820 -23.12 50.12 -20.28
N GLY A 821 -21.99 50.81 -20.10
CA GLY A 821 -21.85 52.19 -20.54
C GLY A 821 -21.89 52.30 -22.07
N CYS A 822 -21.48 51.26 -22.79
CA CYS A 822 -21.59 51.17 -24.25
C CYS A 822 -22.74 50.25 -24.69
N HIS A 823 -22.88 49.08 -24.06
CA HIS A 823 -23.94 48.11 -24.37
C HIS A 823 -25.20 48.37 -23.53
N THR A 824 -25.89 49.46 -23.85
CA THR A 824 -27.14 49.84 -23.17
C THR A 824 -28.18 48.72 -23.28
N GLU A 825 -28.92 48.47 -22.20
CA GLU A 825 -29.94 47.41 -22.09
C GLU A 825 -29.41 45.97 -22.30
N GLY A 826 -28.09 45.77 -22.25
CA GLY A 826 -27.47 44.46 -22.47
C GLY A 826 -27.47 44.02 -23.94
N ARG A 827 -27.64 44.94 -24.89
CA ARG A 827 -27.58 44.66 -26.33
C ARG A 827 -26.13 44.77 -26.82
N TYR A 828 -25.48 43.61 -26.99
CA TYR A 828 -24.10 43.51 -27.45
C TYR A 828 -23.94 43.57 -28.98
N PRO A 829 -24.81 42.95 -29.79
CA PRO A 829 -24.72 43.06 -31.25
C PRO A 829 -25.12 44.45 -31.74
N ASN A 830 -24.42 44.95 -32.76
CA ASN A 830 -24.72 46.20 -33.47
C ASN A 830 -24.78 47.44 -32.57
N THR A 831 -23.96 47.50 -31.53
CA THR A 831 -23.81 48.71 -30.72
C THR A 831 -23.30 49.87 -31.59
N PRO A 832 -24.00 51.01 -31.62
CA PRO A 832 -23.59 52.16 -32.44
C PRO A 832 -22.18 52.64 -32.10
N THR A 833 -21.34 52.86 -33.11
CA THR A 833 -19.95 53.33 -32.96
C THR A 833 -19.78 54.82 -33.25
N ALA A 834 -20.83 55.50 -33.69
CA ALA A 834 -20.82 56.94 -33.93
C ALA A 834 -20.82 57.70 -32.60
N CYS A 835 -19.90 58.67 -32.43
CA CYS A 835 -19.73 59.44 -31.19
C CYS A 835 -21.06 60.03 -30.67
N VAL A 836 -21.86 60.62 -31.57
CA VAL A 836 -23.15 61.25 -31.24
C VAL A 836 -24.19 60.24 -30.74
N ALA A 837 -24.12 58.97 -31.12
CA ALA A 837 -25.10 57.97 -30.69
C ALA A 837 -25.06 57.72 -29.16
N CYS A 838 -23.92 58.00 -28.52
CA CYS A 838 -23.74 57.88 -27.07
C CYS A 838 -23.57 59.24 -26.37
N HIS A 839 -23.05 60.25 -27.07
CA HIS A 839 -22.68 61.55 -26.49
C HIS A 839 -23.55 62.74 -26.95
N ASP A 840 -24.72 62.48 -27.51
CA ASP A 840 -25.71 63.51 -27.89
C ASP A 840 -26.06 64.49 -26.74
N GLY A 841 -26.08 63.98 -25.50
CA GLY A 841 -26.28 64.79 -24.30
C GLY A 841 -25.12 65.73 -23.96
N ASP A 842 -23.89 65.38 -24.33
CA ASP A 842 -22.70 66.20 -24.07
C ASP A 842 -22.70 67.44 -24.99
N GLN A 843 -23.16 67.27 -26.24
CA GLN A 843 -23.35 68.38 -27.18
C GLN A 843 -24.37 69.40 -26.65
N ARG A 844 -25.49 68.93 -26.10
CA ARG A 844 -26.53 69.79 -25.49
C ARG A 844 -26.09 70.51 -24.23
N ARG A 845 -25.05 70.02 -23.53
CA ARG A 845 -24.54 70.59 -22.27
C ARG A 845 -23.26 71.40 -22.46
N SER A 846 -22.75 71.48 -23.69
CA SER A 846 -21.58 72.29 -24.03
C SER A 846 -21.88 73.78 -23.83
N ARG A 847 -20.91 74.51 -23.26
CA ARG A 847 -20.93 75.99 -23.20
C ARG A 847 -20.52 76.65 -24.52
N VAL A 848 -19.96 75.87 -25.44
CA VAL A 848 -19.56 76.27 -26.80
C VAL A 848 -20.61 75.72 -27.78
N GLU A 849 -21.20 76.59 -28.59
CA GLU A 849 -22.20 76.24 -29.60
C GLU A 849 -21.53 75.49 -30.77
N HIS A 850 -22.04 74.30 -31.09
CA HIS A 850 -21.48 73.42 -32.14
C HIS A 850 -22.19 73.58 -33.50
N SER A 851 -23.30 74.31 -33.57
CA SER A 851 -24.08 74.54 -34.82
C SER A 851 -23.35 75.38 -35.88
N GLY A 852 -22.26 76.08 -35.53
CA GLY A 852 -21.40 76.83 -36.47
C GLY A 852 -20.55 75.96 -37.40
N PHE A 853 -20.54 74.64 -37.21
CA PHE A 853 -19.79 73.64 -37.98
C PHE A 853 -20.71 72.60 -38.64
N PRO A 854 -21.65 73.01 -39.52
CA PRO A 854 -22.74 72.15 -40.03
C PRO A 854 -22.28 70.93 -40.85
N ASN A 855 -20.99 70.85 -41.22
CA ASN A 855 -20.42 69.77 -42.01
C ASN A 855 -19.51 68.81 -41.21
N LEU A 856 -19.29 69.03 -39.92
CA LEU A 856 -18.48 68.12 -39.10
C LEU A 856 -19.38 67.03 -38.51
N ARG A 857 -19.68 66.00 -39.31
CA ARG A 857 -20.31 64.74 -38.82
C ARG A 857 -19.37 63.90 -37.95
N SER A 858 -18.12 64.34 -37.76
CA SER A 858 -17.02 63.62 -37.13
C SER A 858 -16.49 64.47 -35.97
N CYS A 859 -16.91 64.12 -34.75
CA CYS A 859 -16.46 64.79 -33.51
C CYS A 859 -14.95 64.60 -33.27
N ASP A 860 -14.38 63.55 -33.84
CA ASP A 860 -12.95 63.18 -33.80
C ASP A 860 -12.04 64.16 -34.55
N ALA A 861 -12.59 65.06 -35.36
CA ALA A 861 -11.84 66.16 -35.98
C ALA A 861 -11.29 67.17 -34.95
N CYS A 862 -11.96 67.32 -33.81
CA CYS A 862 -11.59 68.28 -32.76
C CYS A 862 -11.35 67.63 -31.40
N HIS A 863 -12.02 66.50 -31.12
CA HIS A 863 -11.98 65.84 -29.82
C HIS A 863 -11.31 64.47 -29.92
N ASP A 864 -10.56 64.10 -28.89
CA ASP A 864 -9.90 62.80 -28.82
C ASP A 864 -10.61 61.89 -27.80
N PRO A 865 -10.64 60.57 -27.99
CA PRO A 865 -11.22 59.63 -27.00
C PRO A 865 -10.66 59.76 -25.57
N SER A 866 -9.52 60.42 -25.38
CA SER A 866 -8.93 60.73 -24.07
C SER A 866 -9.65 61.87 -23.32
N GLY A 867 -10.45 62.69 -24.01
CA GLY A 867 -11.30 63.72 -23.39
C GLY A 867 -11.80 64.80 -24.36
N TRP A 868 -12.91 65.44 -24.00
CA TRP A 868 -13.50 66.57 -24.75
C TRP A 868 -12.62 67.83 -24.73
N LEU A 869 -11.80 68.00 -23.69
CA LEU A 869 -10.86 69.11 -23.54
C LEU A 869 -9.44 68.58 -23.21
N PRO A 870 -8.39 69.22 -23.76
CA PRO A 870 -8.43 70.30 -24.73
C PRO A 870 -8.87 69.81 -26.12
N ALA A 871 -9.74 70.56 -26.79
CA ALA A 871 -10.06 70.30 -28.20
C ALA A 871 -8.87 70.73 -29.06
N ARG A 872 -8.44 69.89 -30.00
CA ARG A 872 -7.30 70.14 -30.88
C ARG A 872 -7.72 71.01 -32.07
N PHE A 873 -8.08 72.27 -31.82
CA PHE A 873 -8.38 73.23 -32.87
C PHE A 873 -7.08 73.91 -33.35
N GLN A 874 -6.73 73.78 -34.64
CA GLN A 874 -5.53 74.40 -35.21
C GLN A 874 -5.81 75.84 -35.67
N HIS A 875 -5.47 76.84 -34.84
CA HIS A 875 -5.61 78.26 -35.18
C HIS A 875 -4.80 78.67 -36.43
N ASP A 876 -3.66 78.02 -36.69
CA ASP A 876 -2.75 78.36 -37.80
C ASP A 876 -3.40 78.26 -39.19
N LEU A 877 -4.50 77.52 -39.32
CA LEU A 877 -5.25 77.40 -40.58
C LEU A 877 -6.16 78.61 -40.85
N PHE A 878 -6.44 79.43 -39.84
CA PHE A 878 -7.43 80.52 -39.91
C PHE A 878 -6.86 81.89 -39.52
N PHE A 879 -6.03 81.92 -38.47
CA PHE A 879 -5.30 83.08 -37.98
C PHE A 879 -4.18 82.58 -37.05
N PRO A 880 -2.90 82.63 -37.48
CA PRO A 880 -1.79 82.11 -36.69
C PRO A 880 -1.59 82.91 -35.40
N LEU A 881 -1.61 82.23 -34.25
CA LEU A 881 -1.37 82.85 -32.95
C LEU A 881 0.14 82.90 -32.70
N ARG A 882 0.77 84.03 -33.07
CA ARG A 882 2.23 84.23 -32.96
C ARG A 882 2.58 85.30 -31.91
N GLY A 883 3.80 85.23 -31.39
CA GLY A 883 4.25 86.13 -30.32
C GLY A 883 3.39 86.00 -29.08
N ASP A 884 3.05 87.13 -28.44
CA ASP A 884 2.26 87.16 -27.20
C ASP A 884 0.84 86.59 -27.37
N HIS A 885 0.32 86.54 -28.60
CA HIS A 885 -0.99 85.92 -28.89
C HIS A 885 -0.99 84.39 -28.75
N SER A 886 0.17 83.74 -28.79
CA SER A 886 0.29 82.27 -28.64
C SER A 886 -0.05 81.77 -27.24
N ALA A 887 -0.01 82.66 -26.23
CA ALA A 887 -0.26 82.34 -24.83
C ALA A 887 -1.67 82.77 -24.35
N LEU A 888 -2.49 83.38 -25.21
CA LEU A 888 -3.82 83.88 -24.84
C LEU A 888 -4.87 82.77 -24.83
N SER A 889 -5.80 82.83 -23.87
CA SER A 889 -6.99 81.97 -23.86
C SER A 889 -8.00 82.40 -24.93
N CYS A 890 -8.77 81.46 -25.49
CA CYS A 890 -9.71 81.70 -26.60
C CYS A 890 -10.65 82.90 -26.37
N ASN A 891 -11.14 83.08 -25.14
CA ASN A 891 -12.09 84.14 -24.80
C ASN A 891 -11.48 85.55 -24.82
N ASN A 892 -10.15 85.66 -24.90
CA ASN A 892 -9.46 86.95 -25.00
C ASN A 892 -9.62 87.56 -26.38
N CYS A 893 -9.79 86.72 -27.41
CA CYS A 893 -10.08 87.15 -28.78
C CYS A 893 -11.56 86.93 -29.12
N HIS A 894 -12.17 85.85 -28.65
CA HIS A 894 -13.57 85.52 -28.93
C HIS A 894 -14.48 85.98 -27.79
N THR A 895 -15.02 87.19 -27.94
CA THR A 895 -15.81 87.87 -26.90
C THR A 895 -17.19 87.26 -26.68
N ASP A 896 -17.69 86.50 -27.64
CA ASP A 896 -18.91 85.71 -27.49
C ASP A 896 -18.56 84.22 -27.38
N THR A 897 -18.66 83.68 -26.16
CA THR A 897 -18.42 82.26 -25.90
C THR A 897 -19.48 81.34 -26.51
N THR A 898 -20.63 81.90 -26.91
CA THR A 898 -21.73 81.19 -27.58
C THR A 898 -21.63 81.27 -29.10
N ASN A 899 -20.77 82.13 -29.65
CA ASN A 899 -20.50 82.19 -31.09
C ASN A 899 -19.05 82.59 -31.38
N ILE A 900 -18.19 81.59 -31.55
CA ILE A 900 -16.75 81.77 -31.79
C ILE A 900 -16.44 82.53 -33.10
N ARG A 901 -17.43 82.77 -33.98
CA ARG A 901 -17.26 83.66 -35.15
C ARG A 901 -17.23 85.14 -34.78
N VAL A 902 -17.64 85.49 -33.57
CA VAL A 902 -17.52 86.83 -33.00
C VAL A 902 -16.16 86.92 -32.32
N PHE A 903 -15.36 87.90 -32.72
CA PHE A 903 -14.03 88.12 -32.17
C PHE A 903 -13.71 89.62 -32.15
N THR A 904 -12.80 90.00 -31.26
CA THR A 904 -12.26 91.35 -31.17
C THR A 904 -10.74 91.35 -31.38
N CYS A 905 -10.27 92.31 -32.16
CA CYS A 905 -8.86 92.67 -32.26
C CYS A 905 -8.59 94.00 -31.55
N THR A 906 -9.63 94.79 -31.28
CA THR A 906 -9.53 96.18 -30.81
C THR A 906 -9.59 96.33 -29.28
N ASP A 907 -10.05 95.31 -28.56
CA ASP A 907 -10.45 95.47 -27.14
C ASP A 907 -9.56 94.71 -26.13
N CYS A 908 -8.44 94.12 -26.56
CA CYS A 908 -7.61 93.25 -25.72
C CYS A 908 -6.31 93.92 -25.23
N HIS A 909 -5.72 94.80 -26.04
CA HIS A 909 -4.57 95.67 -25.71
C HIS A 909 -4.70 96.99 -26.48
N ALA A 910 -3.84 97.98 -26.22
CA ALA A 910 -4.01 99.37 -26.63
C ALA A 910 -3.89 99.60 -28.16
N HIS A 911 -4.87 99.14 -28.93
CA HIS A 911 -5.12 99.62 -30.27
C HIS A 911 -6.05 100.83 -30.18
N GLY A 912 -5.68 101.89 -29.45
CA GLY A 912 -6.56 103.04 -29.32
C GLY A 912 -6.91 103.59 -30.71
N ARG A 913 -8.19 103.73 -31.04
CA ARG A 913 -8.65 104.19 -32.37
C ARG A 913 -7.86 105.40 -32.90
N ALA A 914 -7.57 106.37 -32.04
CA ALA A 914 -6.81 107.57 -32.42
C ALA A 914 -5.35 107.30 -32.82
N GLU A 915 -4.71 106.28 -32.26
CA GLU A 915 -3.35 105.84 -32.61
C GLU A 915 -3.39 104.95 -33.86
N THR A 916 -4.30 103.98 -33.90
CA THR A 916 -4.46 103.08 -35.06
C THR A 916 -4.86 103.84 -36.32
N ASP A 917 -5.77 104.82 -36.23
CA ASP A 917 -6.14 105.68 -37.36
C ASP A 917 -4.94 106.52 -37.86
N ARG A 918 -4.03 106.91 -36.96
CA ARG A 918 -2.82 107.67 -37.32
C ARG A 918 -1.83 106.80 -38.08
N ASP A 919 -1.62 105.57 -37.62
CA ASP A 919 -0.67 104.63 -38.23
C ASP A 919 -1.18 104.09 -39.57
N HIS A 920 -2.50 104.01 -39.74
CA HIS A 920 -3.15 103.50 -40.96
C HIS A 920 -3.65 104.59 -41.91
N ARG A 921 -3.30 105.87 -41.69
CA ARG A 921 -3.81 107.02 -42.47
C ARG A 921 -3.53 106.93 -43.98
N GLU A 922 -2.50 106.18 -44.38
CA GLU A 922 -2.06 106.00 -45.77
C GLU A 922 -2.60 104.69 -46.40
N VAL A 923 -3.31 103.86 -45.62
CA VAL A 923 -3.88 102.58 -46.06
C VAL A 923 -5.28 102.82 -46.66
N ARG A 924 -5.41 102.62 -47.97
CA ARG A 924 -6.70 102.75 -48.66
C ARG A 924 -7.67 101.66 -48.19
N ASN A 925 -8.90 102.05 -47.87
CA ASN A 925 -9.98 101.19 -47.36
C ASN A 925 -9.74 100.61 -45.95
N TYR A 926 -8.89 101.24 -45.15
CA TYR A 926 -8.80 100.94 -43.72
C TYR A 926 -10.13 101.23 -43.02
N ALA A 927 -10.54 100.31 -42.15
CA ALA A 927 -11.65 100.48 -41.23
C ALA A 927 -11.24 99.96 -39.86
N TYR A 928 -11.49 100.75 -38.81
CA TYR A 928 -11.25 100.37 -37.42
C TYR A 928 -12.32 99.38 -36.93
N GLU A 929 -12.26 98.15 -37.44
CA GLU A 929 -13.12 97.04 -37.07
C GLU A 929 -12.36 95.70 -37.13
N SER A 930 -12.62 94.81 -36.17
CA SER A 930 -11.88 93.54 -36.01
C SER A 930 -11.85 92.67 -37.28
N ARG A 931 -12.90 92.70 -38.11
CA ARG A 931 -12.93 91.97 -39.38
C ARG A 931 -12.01 92.56 -40.43
N ALA A 932 -11.99 93.88 -40.60
CA ALA A 932 -11.07 94.56 -41.50
C ALA A 932 -9.62 94.40 -41.05
N CYS A 933 -9.36 94.49 -39.74
CA CYS A 933 -8.05 94.22 -39.16
C CYS A 933 -7.56 92.81 -39.53
N ARG A 934 -8.40 91.77 -39.39
CA ARG A 934 -8.05 90.40 -39.77
C ARG A 934 -7.77 90.24 -41.27
N MET A 935 -8.50 90.93 -42.14
CA MET A 935 -8.30 90.80 -43.58
C MET A 935 -6.93 91.34 -44.02
N CYS A 936 -6.47 92.44 -43.41
CA CYS A 936 -5.17 93.03 -43.72
C CYS A 936 -4.03 92.33 -42.96
N HIS A 937 -4.26 91.95 -41.70
CA HIS A 937 -3.28 91.27 -40.82
C HIS A 937 -3.54 89.78 -40.70
N ALA A 938 -3.78 89.09 -41.83
CA ALA A 938 -4.22 87.69 -41.84
C ALA A 938 -3.24 86.69 -41.20
N ASN A 939 -1.97 87.09 -41.05
CA ASN A 939 -0.87 86.29 -40.48
C ASN A 939 -0.57 86.59 -39.00
N GLY A 940 -1.37 87.47 -38.36
CA GLY A 940 -1.23 87.86 -36.96
C GLY A 940 -0.05 88.80 -36.68
N ARG A 941 0.45 89.51 -37.70
CA ARG A 941 1.56 90.46 -37.56
C ARG A 941 1.18 91.85 -38.06
N ALA A 942 1.90 92.86 -37.56
CA ALA A 942 1.67 94.27 -37.83
C ALA A 942 2.43 94.82 -39.07
N ASP A 943 3.22 93.97 -39.74
CA ASP A 943 4.07 94.31 -40.90
C ASP A 943 3.34 94.23 -42.26
#